data_AF-A0A7G4RHJ8-F1
#
_entry.id   AF-A0A7G4RHJ8-F1
#
_cell.length_a   1.000
_cell.length_b   1.000
_cell.length_c   1.000
_cell.angle_alpha   90.00
_cell.angle_beta   90.00
_cell.angle_gamma   90.00
#
_symmetry.space_group_name_H-M   'P 1'
#
loop_
_entity.id
_entity.type
_entity.pdbx_description
1 polymer ?
#
loop_
_entity_poly.entity_id
_entity_poly.type
_entity_poly.pdbx_seq_one_letter_code
_entity_poly.pdbx_strand_id
1 'polypeptide(L)'
;MSQYGADTMDSKIEKQPFTLTMLGTLTDFTPELKQIPKPTPYTKGAKVKDYPKGETLSVVSSLIKTKIPAKITKVDVKDPYPFQADELTVINGPKTDGANVGEKIGLGLAAILKAIARGQTTINIIAHSRGAVESILIAHELEAVQSIIASCSTFEEVLKQLSDQQVKRQKGTPTNNTPDIIESLKSQINLIPKEEQVQWFSQLKSSIPNASINFFGIDPVPGDCFPITWYDERFFTLPEIIKNIELIYYANERSDWGFTPIFPEVVSHEKQNFVRYSMPGHHGTGSNGNDGSQQGIIVSPDDYKTTHVQKLMIYKILNFLSKHDVAFNDASQIFHQYTALGRKYSTNSKESKSINVVELDFPDILRKLYGAIAKNQIGYDAYNSTHYSYMGLTKQRRTLLKGHIYGFFNDIFSTYSGYVNEEHALLMQAHFFKIFGLDTKRKNLAEMLATARAVLEEHIKKIADKEPSILDSEITRKTVLETFGIVIQQVSQQYLTDDWTSHEKQQEKEILHQAIIDIISKFQELSASDNVTIKQFVEELLNLSFTRINHTLMLQAQGLEKDFNCLQESMDHRLSHYFSALLMQANHNESTPSVILDEIINSEEYKLLPNHPTAIKIAHIHKKLTGKGLEKYKIEELTKSYEEQFANTLEDFARLYHQIQTLLFDLAAMRYIVPKEKIELDELNLLRQANGLIATAAERFYKDRPQALPPLAETDFIKLTEQHAIKHFGIIDRRKNKNKESEKVTTETTSIFSKTLSFFWNPMSLIYGSQVTSTANGEINLKDEITAIPK
;
A
#
# COMPACT_ATOMS: atom_id res chain seq x y z
N MET A 1 32.10 -0.76 -54.91
CA MET A 1 31.45 0.43 -54.34
C MET A 1 30.15 -0.04 -53.70
N SER A 2 30.13 -0.44 -52.43
CA SER A 2 30.31 0.36 -51.20
C SER A 2 29.06 1.16 -50.82
N GLN A 3 28.27 0.61 -49.88
CA GLN A 3 27.78 1.20 -48.61
C GLN A 3 26.43 0.55 -48.25
N TYR A 4 26.40 -0.47 -47.39
CA TYR A 4 26.38 -0.40 -45.92
C TYR A 4 25.27 0.49 -45.35
N GLY A 5 24.28 -0.20 -44.78
CA GLY A 5 23.30 0.30 -43.82
C GLY A 5 22.72 -0.91 -43.09
N ALA A 6 23.51 -1.45 -42.15
CA ALA A 6 23.07 -2.49 -41.23
C ALA A 6 22.17 -1.84 -40.17
N ASP A 7 20.87 -2.01 -40.31
CA ASP A 7 19.93 -1.83 -39.19
C ASP A 7 19.65 -3.21 -38.59
N THR A 8 20.48 -3.56 -37.60
CA THR A 8 20.18 -4.54 -36.57
C THR A 8 18.98 -4.03 -35.77
N MET A 9 17.76 -4.32 -36.22
CA MET A 9 16.63 -4.38 -35.31
C MET A 9 16.58 -5.79 -34.72
N ASP A 10 17.30 -5.96 -33.61
CA ASP A 10 17.01 -6.96 -32.57
C ASP A 10 15.59 -6.68 -32.04
N SER A 11 14.56 -7.05 -32.80
CA SER A 11 13.23 -7.21 -32.22
C SER A 11 13.31 -8.46 -31.35
N LYS A 12 13.54 -8.26 -30.05
CA LYS A 12 13.25 -9.23 -28.98
C LYS A 12 11.80 -9.68 -29.13
N ILE A 13 11.54 -10.67 -29.97
CA ILE A 13 10.29 -11.43 -29.90
C ILE A 13 10.45 -12.28 -28.66
N GLU A 14 10.00 -11.75 -27.52
CA GLU A 14 9.82 -12.56 -26.31
C GLU A 14 8.96 -13.76 -26.70
N LYS A 15 9.57 -14.95 -26.63
CA LYS A 15 8.86 -16.20 -26.85
C LYS A 15 7.88 -16.38 -25.71
N GLN A 16 6.68 -16.86 -26.03
CA GLN A 16 5.62 -17.08 -25.04
C GLN A 16 6.11 -17.96 -23.88
N PRO A 17 5.66 -17.67 -22.64
CA PRO A 17 6.06 -18.42 -21.46
C PRO A 17 5.62 -19.90 -21.57
N PHE A 18 6.32 -20.77 -20.86
CA PHE A 18 5.97 -22.19 -20.75
C PHE A 18 5.31 -22.48 -19.40
N THR A 19 4.23 -23.26 -19.38
CA THR A 19 3.53 -23.63 -18.14
C THR A 19 3.65 -25.12 -17.83
N LEU A 20 4.22 -25.46 -16.68
CA LEU A 20 4.23 -26.81 -16.13
C LEU A 20 3.14 -26.96 -15.07
N THR A 21 2.33 -28.01 -15.18
CA THR A 21 1.29 -28.33 -14.21
C THR A 21 1.62 -29.64 -13.49
N MET A 22 1.81 -29.56 -12.17
CA MET A 22 2.14 -30.71 -11.32
C MET A 22 0.93 -31.10 -10.45
N LEU A 23 0.24 -32.18 -10.81
CA LEU A 23 -0.96 -32.61 -10.08
C LEU A 23 -0.60 -33.28 -8.74
N GLY A 24 -1.53 -33.26 -7.80
CA GLY A 24 -1.36 -33.83 -6.46
C GLY A 24 -1.42 -35.35 -6.43
N THR A 25 -1.04 -35.95 -5.31
CA THR A 25 -1.05 -37.43 -5.12
C THR A 25 -2.35 -38.07 -5.60
N LEU A 26 -2.23 -39.15 -6.40
CA LEU A 26 -3.36 -39.87 -7.03
C LEU A 26 -4.33 -39.00 -7.84
N THR A 27 -3.87 -37.87 -8.37
CA THR A 27 -4.68 -36.99 -9.22
C THR A 27 -4.29 -37.17 -10.67
N ASP A 28 -5.26 -37.55 -11.49
CA ASP A 28 -5.15 -37.65 -12.94
C ASP A 28 -5.73 -36.40 -13.62
N PHE A 29 -5.18 -36.04 -14.77
CA PHE A 29 -5.69 -34.95 -15.59
C PHE A 29 -7.17 -35.16 -15.96
N THR A 30 -8.04 -34.32 -15.40
CA THR A 30 -9.51 -34.44 -15.52
C THR A 30 -10.13 -33.05 -15.76
N PRO A 31 -10.00 -32.49 -16.98
CA PRO A 31 -10.48 -31.14 -17.30
C PRO A 31 -12.01 -31.08 -17.52
N GLU A 32 -12.70 -32.22 -17.58
CA GLU A 32 -14.09 -32.30 -18.03
C GLU A 32 -15.05 -31.56 -17.09
N LEU A 33 -15.82 -30.64 -17.68
CA LEU A 33 -16.85 -29.89 -16.98
C LEU A 33 -18.24 -30.51 -17.21
N LYS A 34 -19.14 -30.42 -16.22
CA LYS A 34 -20.52 -30.88 -16.36
C LYS A 34 -21.25 -30.15 -17.49
N GLN A 35 -21.80 -30.95 -18.41
CA GLN A 35 -22.57 -30.49 -19.58
C GLN A 35 -24.09 -30.53 -19.38
N ILE A 36 -24.57 -31.20 -18.32
CA ILE A 36 -25.99 -31.36 -18.02
C ILE A 36 -26.29 -30.96 -16.57
N PRO A 37 -27.52 -30.52 -16.25
CA PRO A 37 -27.89 -30.16 -14.89
C PRO A 37 -27.85 -31.39 -13.99
N LYS A 38 -27.45 -31.17 -12.74
CA LYS A 38 -27.47 -32.23 -11.74
C LYS A 38 -28.93 -32.51 -11.34
N PRO A 39 -29.38 -33.77 -11.36
CA PRO A 39 -30.79 -34.10 -11.10
C PRO A 39 -31.24 -33.80 -9.66
N THR A 40 -30.32 -33.77 -8.69
CA THR A 40 -30.64 -33.44 -7.29
C THR A 40 -29.45 -32.75 -6.61
N PRO A 41 -29.66 -31.69 -5.81
CA PRO A 41 -28.61 -31.09 -4.98
C PRO A 41 -27.97 -32.11 -4.04
N TYR A 42 -26.73 -31.84 -3.62
CA TYR A 42 -26.12 -32.62 -2.56
C TYR A 42 -26.72 -32.20 -1.22
N THR A 43 -27.18 -33.15 -0.43
CA THR A 43 -27.68 -32.95 0.93
C THR A 43 -26.71 -33.52 1.93
N LYS A 44 -26.77 -33.06 3.19
CA LYS A 44 -25.95 -33.61 4.26
C LYS A 44 -26.08 -35.13 4.36
N GLY A 45 -24.94 -35.83 4.50
CA GLY A 45 -24.85 -37.28 4.55
C GLY A 45 -24.76 -38.00 3.20
N ALA A 46 -24.98 -37.30 2.07
CA ALA A 46 -24.81 -37.90 0.75
C ALA A 46 -23.34 -38.27 0.47
N LYS A 47 -23.11 -39.38 -0.24
CA LYS A 47 -21.79 -39.76 -0.75
C LYS A 47 -21.53 -39.14 -2.12
N VAL A 48 -20.34 -38.57 -2.28
CA VAL A 48 -19.87 -37.91 -3.51
C VAL A 48 -18.46 -38.39 -3.84
N LYS A 49 -18.23 -38.70 -5.12
CA LYS A 49 -16.92 -39.14 -5.63
C LYS A 49 -16.54 -38.44 -6.93
N ASP A 50 -17.40 -37.57 -7.46
CA ASP A 50 -17.18 -36.89 -8.73
C ASP A 50 -16.39 -35.58 -8.55
N TYR A 51 -15.65 -35.20 -9.59
CA TYR A 51 -15.19 -33.82 -9.84
C TYR A 51 -16.25 -33.13 -10.72
N PRO A 52 -17.38 -32.67 -10.16
CA PRO A 52 -18.49 -32.17 -10.97
C PRO A 52 -18.15 -30.96 -11.84
N LYS A 53 -17.00 -30.32 -11.59
CA LYS A 53 -16.55 -29.09 -12.26
C LYS A 53 -15.11 -29.22 -12.77
N GLY A 54 -14.68 -30.45 -13.05
CA GLY A 54 -13.28 -30.76 -13.35
C GLY A 54 -12.36 -30.57 -12.15
N GLU A 55 -11.15 -31.08 -12.28
CA GLU A 55 -10.05 -30.80 -11.35
C GLU A 55 -9.44 -29.43 -11.71
N THR A 56 -9.22 -28.58 -10.71
CA THR A 56 -8.87 -27.16 -10.88
C THR A 56 -7.65 -26.91 -11.77
N LEU A 57 -6.53 -27.60 -11.55
CA LEU A 57 -5.33 -27.40 -12.35
C LEU A 57 -5.50 -27.91 -13.77
N SER A 58 -6.25 -29.01 -13.94
CA SER A 58 -6.60 -29.60 -15.23
C SER A 58 -7.48 -28.64 -16.05
N VAL A 59 -8.50 -28.05 -15.42
CA VAL A 59 -9.38 -27.06 -16.05
C VAL A 59 -8.58 -25.84 -16.51
N VAL A 60 -7.73 -25.28 -15.65
CA VAL A 60 -6.90 -24.12 -16.02
C VAL A 60 -5.92 -24.47 -17.14
N SER A 61 -5.27 -25.63 -17.08
CA SER A 61 -4.35 -26.09 -18.13
C SER A 61 -5.04 -26.23 -19.48
N SER A 62 -6.28 -26.72 -19.51
CA SER A 62 -7.08 -26.85 -20.75
C SER A 62 -7.45 -25.51 -21.38
N LEU A 63 -7.43 -24.42 -20.61
CA LEU A 63 -7.73 -23.07 -21.09
C LEU A 63 -6.52 -22.37 -21.72
N ILE A 64 -5.30 -22.85 -21.50
CA ILE A 64 -4.09 -22.23 -22.06
C ILE A 64 -4.11 -22.35 -23.58
N LYS A 65 -3.84 -21.24 -24.26
CA LYS A 65 -3.80 -21.17 -25.71
C LYS A 65 -2.56 -21.90 -26.24
N THR A 66 -2.78 -22.76 -27.22
CA THR A 66 -1.72 -23.52 -27.88
C THR A 66 -1.73 -23.22 -29.37
N LYS A 67 -0.56 -23.12 -30.01
CA LYS A 67 -0.47 -22.89 -31.46
C LYS A 67 -0.94 -24.10 -32.25
N ILE A 68 -0.62 -25.28 -31.76
CA ILE A 68 -1.03 -26.57 -32.28
C ILE A 68 -1.87 -27.23 -31.19
N PRO A 69 -3.01 -27.88 -31.53
CA PRO A 69 -3.82 -28.58 -30.54
C PRO A 69 -2.96 -29.49 -29.66
N ALA A 70 -3.08 -29.30 -28.35
CA ALA A 70 -2.35 -30.10 -27.39
C ALA A 70 -2.65 -31.60 -27.56
N LYS A 71 -1.60 -32.40 -27.46
CA LYS A 71 -1.69 -33.85 -27.54
C LYS A 71 -2.29 -34.36 -26.24
N ILE A 72 -3.39 -35.10 -26.35
CA ILE A 72 -4.00 -35.86 -25.24
C ILE A 72 -3.62 -37.32 -25.44
N THR A 73 -2.95 -37.92 -24.47
CA THR A 73 -2.43 -39.30 -24.57
C THR A 73 -2.89 -40.17 -23.43
N LYS A 74 -2.95 -41.47 -23.70
CA LYS A 74 -2.97 -42.47 -22.62
C LYS A 74 -1.54 -42.54 -22.09
N VAL A 75 -1.39 -42.18 -20.82
CA VAL A 75 -0.09 -42.12 -20.15
C VAL A 75 0.61 -43.48 -20.21
N ASP A 76 1.82 -43.50 -20.77
CA ASP A 76 2.73 -44.66 -20.75
C ASP A 76 4.21 -44.23 -20.63
N VAL A 77 5.14 -45.18 -20.74
CA VAL A 77 6.59 -44.93 -20.58
C VAL A 77 7.14 -43.97 -21.66
N LYS A 78 6.61 -44.01 -22.88
CA LYS A 78 7.07 -43.18 -24.00
C LYS A 78 6.39 -41.82 -24.03
N ASP A 79 5.15 -41.76 -23.56
CA ASP A 79 4.36 -40.54 -23.47
C ASP A 79 3.77 -40.37 -22.07
N PRO A 80 4.58 -39.91 -21.11
CA PRO A 80 4.18 -39.83 -19.71
C PRO A 80 3.33 -38.58 -19.41
N TYR A 81 3.04 -37.76 -20.43
CA TYR A 81 2.38 -36.47 -20.28
C TYR A 81 0.92 -36.57 -20.74
N PRO A 82 -0.08 -36.61 -19.84
CA PRO A 82 -1.50 -36.72 -20.23
C PRO A 82 -1.98 -35.58 -21.15
N PHE A 83 -1.34 -34.41 -21.07
CA PHE A 83 -1.66 -33.23 -21.86
C PHE A 83 -0.39 -32.43 -22.13
N GLN A 84 -0.04 -32.25 -23.40
CA GLN A 84 1.23 -31.62 -23.80
C GLN A 84 1.11 -30.77 -25.07
N ALA A 85 1.74 -29.60 -25.05
CA ALA A 85 2.00 -28.74 -26.20
C ALA A 85 3.36 -28.01 -26.02
N ASP A 86 3.72 -27.13 -26.96
CA ASP A 86 4.93 -26.32 -26.82
C ASP A 86 4.80 -25.28 -25.69
N GLU A 87 3.58 -24.82 -25.42
CA GLU A 87 3.28 -23.82 -24.40
C GLU A 87 3.05 -24.41 -23.00
N LEU A 88 2.75 -25.71 -22.91
CA LEU A 88 2.41 -26.34 -21.62
C LEU A 88 2.69 -27.84 -21.55
N THR A 89 2.87 -28.33 -20.33
CA THR A 89 2.86 -29.76 -20.01
C THR A 89 2.13 -30.00 -18.69
N VAL A 90 1.28 -31.03 -18.66
CA VAL A 90 0.67 -31.55 -17.43
C VAL A 90 1.34 -32.86 -17.03
N ILE A 91 1.58 -33.05 -15.74
CA ILE A 91 2.10 -34.28 -15.14
C ILE A 91 1.09 -34.78 -14.10
N ASN A 92 0.63 -36.02 -14.27
CA ASN A 92 -0.20 -36.69 -13.25
C ASN A 92 0.58 -36.86 -11.96
N GLY A 93 -0.14 -36.79 -10.85
CA GLY A 93 0.50 -36.83 -9.54
C GLY A 93 1.09 -38.19 -9.19
N PRO A 94 1.97 -38.22 -8.17
CA PRO A 94 2.63 -39.44 -7.74
C PRO A 94 1.66 -40.42 -7.07
N LYS A 95 2.12 -41.66 -6.94
CA LYS A 95 1.45 -42.70 -6.15
C LYS A 95 1.45 -42.30 -4.67
N THR A 96 0.51 -42.85 -3.91
CA THR A 96 0.37 -42.59 -2.47
C THR A 96 1.63 -42.90 -1.68
N ASP A 97 2.34 -43.95 -2.05
CA ASP A 97 3.59 -44.38 -1.40
C ASP A 97 4.80 -43.51 -1.75
N GLY A 98 4.65 -42.52 -2.63
CA GLY A 98 5.72 -41.63 -3.06
C GLY A 98 6.83 -42.31 -3.87
N ALA A 99 6.68 -43.58 -4.25
CA ALA A 99 7.75 -44.37 -4.87
C ALA A 99 8.21 -43.81 -6.23
N ASN A 100 7.34 -43.05 -6.91
CA ASN A 100 7.62 -42.43 -8.21
C ASN A 100 7.76 -40.91 -8.17
N VAL A 101 7.98 -40.32 -6.99
CA VAL A 101 8.20 -38.87 -6.86
C VAL A 101 9.44 -38.41 -7.66
N GLY A 102 10.54 -39.17 -7.62
CA GLY A 102 11.73 -38.89 -8.42
C GLY A 102 11.46 -38.92 -9.93
N GLU A 103 10.60 -39.84 -10.39
CA GLU A 103 10.13 -39.89 -11.77
C GLU A 103 9.42 -38.59 -12.14
N LYS A 104 8.43 -38.14 -11.34
CA LYS A 104 7.65 -36.93 -11.64
C LYS A 104 8.51 -35.67 -11.68
N ILE A 105 9.47 -35.55 -10.76
CA ILE A 105 10.46 -34.46 -10.76
C ILE A 105 11.30 -34.50 -12.05
N GLY A 106 11.82 -35.67 -12.42
CA GLY A 106 12.64 -35.84 -13.63
C GLY A 106 11.86 -35.52 -14.92
N LEU A 107 10.60 -35.93 -15.00
CA LEU A 107 9.70 -35.61 -16.11
C LEU A 107 9.42 -34.10 -16.23
N GLY A 108 9.18 -33.42 -15.10
CA GLY A 108 8.94 -31.98 -15.05
C GLY A 108 10.18 -31.18 -15.45
N LEU A 109 11.35 -31.55 -14.91
CA LEU A 109 12.62 -30.96 -15.28
C LEU A 109 12.94 -31.15 -16.76
N ALA A 110 12.71 -32.35 -17.31
CA ALA A 110 12.90 -32.62 -18.74
C ALA A 110 12.01 -31.73 -19.62
N ALA A 111 10.73 -31.54 -19.24
CA ALA A 111 9.80 -30.68 -19.96
C ALA A 111 10.26 -29.21 -19.97
N ILE A 112 10.72 -28.71 -18.81
CA ILE A 112 11.24 -27.35 -18.68
C ILE A 112 12.52 -27.16 -19.51
N LEU A 113 13.49 -28.08 -19.42
CA LEU A 113 14.74 -27.97 -20.18
C LEU A 113 14.48 -28.00 -21.70
N LYS A 114 13.53 -28.80 -22.17
CA LYS A 114 13.07 -28.79 -23.57
C LYS A 114 12.46 -27.44 -23.95
N ALA A 115 11.66 -26.83 -23.08
CA ALA A 115 11.09 -25.50 -23.31
C ALA A 115 12.16 -24.39 -23.35
N ILE A 116 13.12 -24.42 -22.42
CA ILE A 116 14.23 -23.47 -22.37
C ILE A 116 15.11 -23.60 -23.61
N ALA A 117 15.38 -24.81 -24.10
CA ALA A 117 16.10 -25.00 -25.37
C ALA A 117 15.35 -24.41 -26.57
N ARG A 118 14.01 -24.39 -26.54
CA ARG A 118 13.20 -23.64 -27.53
C ARG A 118 13.24 -22.12 -27.32
N GLY A 119 13.91 -21.62 -26.27
CA GLY A 119 14.04 -20.22 -25.91
C GLY A 119 12.90 -19.67 -25.04
N GLN A 120 12.09 -20.54 -24.43
CA GLN A 120 11.05 -20.14 -23.46
C GLN A 120 11.71 -20.06 -22.08
N THR A 121 12.12 -18.87 -21.67
CA THR A 121 12.90 -18.67 -20.42
C THR A 121 12.03 -18.30 -19.22
N THR A 122 10.81 -17.84 -19.43
CA THR A 122 9.83 -17.63 -18.37
C THR A 122 9.02 -18.91 -18.17
N ILE A 123 9.20 -19.54 -17.02
CA ILE A 123 8.54 -20.80 -16.67
C ILE A 123 7.49 -20.53 -15.60
N ASN A 124 6.25 -20.91 -15.85
CA ASN A 124 5.20 -20.89 -14.85
C ASN A 124 4.99 -22.31 -14.33
N ILE A 125 4.91 -22.49 -13.01
CA ILE A 125 4.59 -23.78 -12.40
C ILE A 125 3.33 -23.61 -11.55
N ILE A 126 2.29 -24.40 -11.86
CA ILE A 126 1.08 -24.49 -11.04
C ILE A 126 1.00 -25.90 -10.45
N ALA A 127 0.77 -26.00 -9.15
CA ALA A 127 0.91 -27.30 -8.47
C ALA A 127 0.03 -27.44 -7.23
N HIS A 128 -0.29 -28.69 -6.88
CA HIS A 128 -1.08 -29.01 -5.69
C HIS A 128 -0.44 -30.17 -4.90
N SER A 129 -0.56 -30.14 -3.58
CA SER A 129 -0.18 -31.25 -2.70
C SER A 129 1.30 -31.64 -2.86
N ARG A 130 1.58 -32.94 -3.04
CA ARG A 130 2.91 -33.47 -3.36
C ARG A 130 3.52 -32.84 -4.61
N GLY A 131 2.70 -32.54 -5.62
CA GLY A 131 3.14 -31.86 -6.85
C GLY A 131 3.74 -30.48 -6.56
N ALA A 132 3.26 -29.77 -5.53
CA ALA A 132 3.85 -28.50 -5.12
C ALA A 132 5.22 -28.69 -4.45
N VAL A 133 5.41 -29.78 -3.69
CA VAL A 133 6.72 -30.13 -3.11
C VAL A 133 7.70 -30.58 -4.20
N GLU A 134 7.24 -31.39 -5.16
CA GLU A 134 8.02 -31.76 -6.35
C GLU A 134 8.46 -30.53 -7.13
N SER A 135 7.59 -29.54 -7.29
CA SER A 135 7.89 -28.26 -7.98
C SER A 135 9.00 -27.46 -7.31
N ILE A 136 9.05 -27.45 -5.97
CA ILE A 136 10.16 -26.83 -5.23
C ILE A 136 11.47 -27.53 -5.57
N LEU A 137 11.50 -28.87 -5.60
CA LEU A 137 12.70 -29.59 -5.98
C LEU A 137 13.07 -29.42 -7.46
N ILE A 138 12.10 -29.37 -8.37
CA ILE A 138 12.33 -29.04 -9.79
C ILE A 138 13.05 -27.69 -9.91
N ALA A 139 12.63 -26.69 -9.13
CA ALA A 139 13.28 -25.38 -9.13
C ALA A 139 14.73 -25.44 -8.64
N HIS A 140 15.01 -26.20 -7.57
CA HIS A 140 16.38 -26.43 -7.10
C HIS A 140 17.26 -27.13 -8.13
N GLU A 141 16.75 -28.17 -8.78
CA GLU A 141 17.52 -28.87 -9.82
C GLU A 141 17.73 -27.98 -11.05
N LEU A 142 16.76 -27.13 -11.42
CA LEU A 142 16.93 -26.18 -12.52
C LEU A 142 17.99 -25.12 -12.21
N GLU A 143 18.01 -24.56 -11.00
CA GLU A 143 19.06 -23.63 -10.54
C GLU A 143 20.44 -24.30 -10.52
N ALA A 144 20.50 -25.58 -10.14
CA ALA A 144 21.73 -26.36 -10.22
C ALA A 144 22.21 -26.53 -11.67
N VAL A 145 21.31 -26.86 -12.62
CA VAL A 145 21.65 -26.93 -14.05
C VAL A 145 22.14 -25.57 -14.55
N GLN A 146 21.43 -24.48 -14.22
CA GLN A 146 21.79 -23.11 -14.59
C GLN A 146 23.22 -22.76 -14.14
N SER A 147 23.64 -23.23 -12.96
CA SER A 147 24.96 -22.97 -12.39
C SER A 147 26.09 -23.78 -13.04
N ILE A 148 25.85 -25.04 -13.41
CA ILE A 148 26.91 -25.95 -13.86
C ILE A 148 27.08 -26.01 -15.38
N ILE A 149 26.01 -25.78 -16.15
CA ILE A 149 25.96 -26.00 -17.59
C ILE A 149 26.98 -25.18 -18.39
N ALA A 150 27.38 -24.00 -17.88
CA ALA A 150 28.41 -23.17 -18.50
C ALA A 150 29.74 -23.93 -18.67
N SER A 151 30.09 -24.77 -17.70
CA SER A 151 31.34 -25.56 -17.66
C SER A 151 31.28 -26.87 -18.44
N CYS A 152 30.09 -27.32 -18.86
CA CYS A 152 29.88 -28.61 -19.51
C CYS A 152 29.93 -28.50 -21.04
N SER A 153 30.50 -29.51 -21.69
CA SER A 153 30.55 -29.65 -23.16
C SER A 153 29.37 -30.48 -23.70
N THR A 154 28.80 -31.35 -22.86
CA THR A 154 27.67 -32.23 -23.21
C THR A 154 26.63 -32.26 -22.10
N PHE A 155 25.42 -32.74 -22.39
CA PHE A 155 24.39 -32.91 -21.37
C PHE A 155 24.68 -34.10 -20.45
N GLU A 156 25.42 -35.11 -20.92
CA GLU A 156 25.90 -36.24 -20.12
C GLU A 156 26.78 -35.77 -18.95
N GLU A 157 27.61 -34.75 -19.17
CA GLU A 157 28.41 -34.13 -18.10
C GLU A 157 27.55 -33.42 -17.07
N VAL A 158 26.48 -32.74 -17.51
CA VAL A 158 25.47 -32.13 -16.60
C VAL A 158 24.81 -33.21 -15.77
N LEU A 159 24.33 -34.29 -16.40
CA LEU A 159 23.69 -35.43 -15.71
C LEU A 159 24.62 -36.07 -14.68
N LYS A 160 25.91 -36.22 -15.02
CA LYS A 160 26.92 -36.74 -14.09
C LYS A 160 27.06 -35.85 -12.85
N GLN A 161 27.20 -34.53 -13.05
CA GLN A 161 27.31 -33.59 -11.92
C GLN A 161 26.04 -33.56 -11.06
N LEU A 162 24.84 -33.59 -11.66
CA LEU A 162 23.59 -33.70 -10.91
C LEU A 162 23.50 -35.01 -10.12
N SER A 163 23.94 -36.12 -10.71
CA SER A 163 24.03 -37.42 -10.02
C SER A 163 24.95 -37.35 -8.81
N ASP A 164 26.13 -36.76 -8.96
CA ASP A 164 27.10 -36.60 -7.87
C ASP A 164 26.51 -35.72 -6.74
N GLN A 165 25.79 -34.65 -7.09
CA GLN A 165 25.10 -33.81 -6.12
C GLN A 165 23.97 -34.57 -5.40
N GLN A 166 23.16 -35.36 -6.10
CA GLN A 166 22.10 -36.17 -5.50
C GLN A 166 22.67 -37.22 -4.55
N VAL A 167 23.72 -37.94 -4.97
CA VAL A 167 24.42 -38.92 -4.13
C VAL A 167 25.00 -38.26 -2.88
N LYS A 168 25.56 -37.05 -3.02
CA LYS A 168 26.07 -36.27 -1.87
C LYS A 168 24.95 -35.89 -0.90
N ARG A 169 23.78 -35.47 -1.40
CA ARG A 169 22.60 -35.17 -0.57
C ARG A 169 22.07 -36.41 0.15
N GLN A 170 22.00 -37.55 -0.54
CA GLN A 170 21.55 -38.82 0.04
C GLN A 170 22.50 -39.37 1.12
N LYS A 171 23.80 -39.11 1.00
CA LYS A 171 24.81 -39.51 2.00
C LYS A 171 25.05 -38.47 3.09
N GLY A 172 24.49 -37.28 2.94
CA GLY A 172 24.71 -36.14 3.83
C GLY A 172 23.94 -36.24 5.15
N THR A 173 24.24 -35.31 6.04
CA THR A 173 23.48 -35.07 7.27
C THR A 173 22.84 -33.68 7.18
N PRO A 174 21.51 -33.58 7.31
CA PRO A 174 20.57 -34.70 7.44
C PRO A 174 20.41 -35.49 6.14
N THR A 175 19.97 -36.74 6.27
CA THR A 175 19.84 -37.68 5.14
C THR A 175 18.60 -37.38 4.32
N ASN A 176 18.79 -36.95 3.06
CA ASN A 176 17.70 -36.79 2.10
C ASN A 176 17.34 -38.15 1.48
N ASN A 177 16.05 -38.49 1.44
CA ASN A 177 15.58 -39.75 0.86
C ASN A 177 14.78 -39.56 -0.44
N THR A 178 14.94 -38.41 -1.11
CA THR A 178 14.38 -38.16 -2.44
C THR A 178 14.79 -39.27 -3.42
N PRO A 179 13.82 -39.97 -4.04
CA PRO A 179 14.08 -41.01 -5.03
C PRO A 179 14.90 -40.49 -6.22
N ASP A 180 15.45 -41.40 -7.02
CA ASP A 180 16.27 -41.02 -8.17
C ASP A 180 15.49 -40.16 -9.18
N ILE A 181 16.05 -38.99 -9.48
CA ILE A 181 15.51 -38.01 -10.44
C ILE A 181 16.19 -38.21 -11.80
N ILE A 182 17.46 -38.64 -11.79
CA ILE A 182 18.35 -38.50 -12.93
C ILE A 182 18.03 -39.50 -14.04
N GLU A 183 17.72 -40.76 -13.72
CA GLU A 183 17.39 -41.74 -14.77
C GLU A 183 16.13 -41.36 -15.53
N SER A 184 15.12 -40.82 -14.85
CA SER A 184 13.89 -40.36 -15.51
C SER A 184 14.15 -39.15 -16.39
N LEU A 185 14.91 -38.16 -15.92
CA LEU A 185 15.35 -37.02 -16.73
C LEU A 185 16.11 -37.50 -17.99
N LYS A 186 17.13 -38.34 -17.79
CA LYS A 186 17.96 -38.90 -18.87
C LYS A 186 17.12 -39.65 -19.90
N SER A 187 16.17 -40.48 -19.46
CA SER A 187 15.28 -41.22 -20.36
C SER A 187 14.50 -40.30 -21.30
N GLN A 188 14.00 -39.17 -20.80
CA GLN A 188 13.23 -38.22 -21.58
C GLN A 188 14.07 -37.35 -22.51
N ILE A 189 15.29 -37.01 -22.12
CA ILE A 189 16.23 -36.27 -22.97
C ILE A 189 16.76 -37.17 -24.10
N ASN A 190 16.97 -38.46 -23.84
CA ASN A 190 17.41 -39.43 -24.86
C ASN A 190 16.36 -39.71 -25.95
N LEU A 191 15.12 -39.23 -25.79
CA LEU A 191 14.11 -39.25 -26.85
C LEU A 191 14.39 -38.20 -27.94
N ILE A 192 15.26 -37.22 -27.68
CA ILE A 192 15.71 -36.25 -28.68
C ILE A 192 16.63 -36.99 -29.68
N PRO A 193 16.40 -36.87 -31.00
CA PRO A 193 17.24 -37.50 -32.02
C PRO A 193 18.72 -37.17 -31.83
N LYS A 194 19.61 -38.15 -32.01
CA LYS A 194 21.05 -37.99 -31.72
C LYS A 194 21.68 -36.87 -32.54
N GLU A 195 21.25 -36.72 -33.78
CA GLU A 195 21.62 -35.67 -34.71
C GLU A 195 21.24 -34.25 -34.23
N GLU A 196 20.21 -34.12 -33.38
CA GLU A 196 19.72 -32.85 -32.84
C GLU A 196 20.28 -32.53 -31.45
N GLN A 197 20.81 -33.51 -30.71
CA GLN A 197 21.25 -33.34 -29.32
C GLN A 197 22.32 -32.26 -29.14
N VAL A 198 23.28 -32.15 -30.06
CA VAL A 198 24.33 -31.11 -30.01
C VAL A 198 23.72 -29.72 -30.13
N GLN A 199 22.78 -29.55 -31.07
CA GLN A 199 22.10 -28.28 -31.29
C GLN A 199 21.18 -27.95 -30.11
N TRP A 200 20.40 -28.92 -29.63
CA TRP A 200 19.52 -28.76 -28.47
C TRP A 200 20.31 -28.33 -27.23
N PHE A 201 21.44 -28.98 -26.94
CA PHE A 201 22.27 -28.63 -25.80
C PHE A 201 22.89 -27.23 -25.95
N SER A 202 23.32 -26.86 -27.16
CA SER A 202 23.82 -25.50 -27.44
C SER A 202 22.74 -24.43 -27.20
N GLN A 203 21.50 -24.69 -27.63
CA GLN A 203 20.36 -23.79 -27.41
C GLN A 203 19.94 -23.71 -25.94
N LEU A 204 19.98 -24.84 -25.22
CA LEU A 204 19.74 -24.87 -23.78
C LEU A 204 20.78 -24.01 -23.06
N LYS A 205 22.07 -24.21 -23.37
CA LYS A 205 23.19 -23.51 -22.75
C LYS A 205 23.13 -22.00 -22.97
N SER A 206 22.64 -21.53 -24.12
CA SER A 206 22.47 -20.09 -24.39
C SER A 206 21.26 -19.48 -23.70
N SER A 207 20.18 -20.26 -23.51
CA SER A 207 18.90 -19.74 -23.01
C SER A 207 18.75 -19.84 -21.49
N ILE A 208 19.31 -20.89 -20.87
CA ILE A 208 19.14 -21.17 -19.44
C ILE A 208 19.66 -20.10 -18.47
N PRO A 209 20.70 -19.28 -18.77
CA PRO A 209 21.12 -18.22 -17.85
C PRO A 209 20.00 -17.19 -17.59
N ASN A 210 19.05 -17.05 -18.51
CA ASN A 210 17.92 -16.14 -18.40
C ASN A 210 16.64 -16.83 -17.89
N ALA A 211 16.71 -18.12 -17.54
CA ALA A 211 15.55 -18.86 -17.06
C ALA A 211 15.09 -18.36 -15.68
N SER A 212 13.78 -18.22 -15.51
CA SER A 212 13.14 -17.84 -14.26
C SER A 212 11.84 -18.60 -14.06
N ILE A 213 11.43 -18.78 -12.79
CA ILE A 213 10.20 -19.48 -12.42
C ILE A 213 9.22 -18.51 -11.74
N ASN A 214 7.95 -18.60 -12.11
CA ASN A 214 6.82 -18.12 -11.32
C ASN A 214 6.07 -19.35 -10.77
N PHE A 215 5.86 -19.42 -9.46
CA PHE A 215 5.33 -20.59 -8.79
C PHE A 215 4.01 -20.31 -8.06
N PHE A 216 2.94 -21.02 -8.43
CA PHE A 216 1.69 -21.06 -7.71
C PHE A 216 1.48 -22.45 -7.10
N GLY A 217 1.63 -22.55 -5.78
CA GLY A 217 1.53 -23.80 -5.04
C GLY A 217 0.28 -23.88 -4.16
N ILE A 218 -0.42 -25.00 -4.19
CA ILE A 218 -1.59 -25.25 -3.34
C ILE A 218 -1.24 -26.36 -2.36
N ASP A 219 -1.31 -26.03 -1.08
CA ASP A 219 -1.24 -26.90 0.08
C ASP A 219 -0.07 -27.92 0.00
N PRO A 220 1.19 -27.45 -0.02
CA PRO A 220 2.36 -28.29 -0.26
C PRO A 220 2.56 -29.30 0.87
N VAL A 221 2.31 -30.58 0.58
CA VAL A 221 2.36 -31.68 1.55
C VAL A 221 3.36 -32.74 1.07
N PRO A 222 4.48 -32.98 1.79
CA PRO A 222 5.50 -33.96 1.40
C PRO A 222 5.14 -35.41 1.78
N GLY A 223 4.16 -35.60 2.67
CA GLY A 223 3.77 -36.89 3.25
C GLY A 223 4.66 -37.30 4.41
N ASP A 224 4.10 -37.21 5.61
CA ASP A 224 4.77 -37.44 6.90
C ASP A 224 4.19 -38.66 7.65
N CYS A 225 3.65 -39.66 6.93
CA CYS A 225 3.09 -40.87 7.53
C CYS A 225 4.03 -42.07 7.34
N PHE A 226 4.56 -42.65 8.41
CA PHE A 226 5.36 -43.87 8.31
C PHE A 226 4.56 -45.03 7.68
N PRO A 227 5.13 -45.81 6.73
CA PRO A 227 6.51 -45.79 6.22
C PRO A 227 6.74 -44.83 5.04
N ILE A 228 5.71 -44.10 4.61
CA ILE A 228 5.67 -43.14 3.50
C ILE A 228 6.18 -41.77 3.98
N THR A 229 7.41 -41.72 4.50
CA THR A 229 8.03 -40.45 4.92
C THR A 229 9.01 -40.01 3.85
N TRP A 230 8.70 -38.92 3.15
CA TRP A 230 9.62 -38.29 2.21
C TRP A 230 10.28 -37.07 2.86
N TYR A 231 11.59 -36.98 2.74
CA TYR A 231 12.48 -36.07 3.43
C TYR A 231 13.50 -35.46 2.45
N ASP A 232 13.49 -34.14 2.38
CA ASP A 232 14.52 -33.34 1.73
C ASP A 232 14.55 -31.95 2.38
N GLU A 233 15.70 -31.50 2.88
CA GLU A 233 15.82 -30.15 3.48
C GLU A 233 15.44 -29.02 2.51
N ARG A 234 15.58 -29.27 1.21
CA ARG A 234 15.28 -28.28 0.17
C ARG A 234 13.79 -27.94 0.10
N PHE A 235 12.92 -28.77 0.65
CA PHE A 235 11.49 -28.46 0.77
C PHE A 235 11.23 -27.13 1.44
N PHE A 236 12.06 -26.74 2.42
CA PHE A 236 11.83 -25.57 3.25
C PHE A 236 12.45 -24.30 2.68
N THR A 237 13.01 -24.34 1.47
CA THR A 237 13.71 -23.20 0.87
C THR A 237 13.30 -23.04 -0.58
N LEU A 238 12.86 -21.84 -0.97
CA LEU A 238 12.54 -21.48 -2.35
C LEU A 238 13.78 -20.85 -3.00
N PRO A 239 14.39 -21.48 -4.01
CA PRO A 239 15.63 -21.00 -4.65
C PRO A 239 15.42 -19.68 -5.41
N GLU A 240 16.49 -18.93 -5.67
CA GLU A 240 16.45 -17.57 -6.23
C GLU A 240 15.94 -17.55 -7.68
N ILE A 241 16.04 -18.68 -8.39
CA ILE A 241 15.44 -18.84 -9.72
C ILE A 241 13.91 -18.58 -9.72
N ILE A 242 13.23 -18.77 -8.58
CA ILE A 242 11.80 -18.46 -8.44
C ILE A 242 11.62 -16.97 -8.11
N LYS A 243 11.00 -16.20 -9.01
CA LYS A 243 10.82 -14.75 -8.87
C LYS A 243 9.50 -14.34 -8.25
N ASN A 244 8.42 -15.03 -8.59
CA ASN A 244 7.08 -14.76 -8.06
C ASN A 244 6.52 -16.03 -7.45
N ILE A 245 6.03 -15.95 -6.21
CA ILE A 245 5.54 -17.08 -5.46
C ILE A 245 4.21 -16.74 -4.82
N GLU A 246 3.24 -17.63 -5.04
CA GLU A 246 1.97 -17.61 -4.33
C GLU A 246 1.65 -19.00 -3.76
N LEU A 247 1.56 -19.11 -2.44
CA LEU A 247 1.25 -20.37 -1.75
C LEU A 247 -0.10 -20.31 -1.02
N ILE A 248 -0.96 -21.29 -1.27
CA ILE A 248 -2.29 -21.40 -0.65
C ILE A 248 -2.31 -22.55 0.34
N TYR A 249 -2.94 -22.40 1.51
CA TYR A 249 -3.05 -23.45 2.51
C TYR A 249 -4.47 -23.62 3.07
N TYR A 250 -4.90 -24.85 3.33
CA TYR A 250 -6.27 -25.15 3.78
C TYR A 250 -6.45 -25.23 5.32
N ALA A 251 -7.22 -24.33 5.92
CA ALA A 251 -7.31 -24.20 7.37
C ALA A 251 -8.08 -25.33 8.08
N ASN A 252 -8.97 -26.06 7.40
CA ASN A 252 -9.85 -27.07 7.99
C ASN A 252 -9.43 -28.52 7.69
N GLU A 253 -8.23 -28.76 7.15
CA GLU A 253 -7.67 -30.12 7.10
C GLU A 253 -7.34 -30.59 8.53
N ARG A 254 -7.79 -31.80 8.89
CA ARG A 254 -7.70 -32.37 10.24
C ARG A 254 -7.26 -33.83 10.27
N SER A 255 -6.81 -34.37 9.14
CA SER A 255 -6.12 -35.66 9.12
C SER A 255 -4.87 -35.55 9.99
N ASP A 256 -4.76 -36.43 10.98
CA ASP A 256 -3.65 -36.39 11.93
C ASP A 256 -2.34 -36.70 11.21
N TRP A 257 -2.32 -37.67 10.29
CA TRP A 257 -1.10 -38.10 9.58
C TRP A 257 -1.15 -37.84 8.08
N GLY A 258 0.01 -37.65 7.45
CA GLY A 258 0.18 -37.64 5.98
C GLY A 258 -0.18 -36.34 5.28
N PHE A 259 -0.79 -35.38 6.00
CA PHE A 259 -1.31 -34.12 5.46
C PHE A 259 -0.75 -32.87 6.15
N THR A 260 0.39 -33.02 6.84
CA THR A 260 1.10 -31.88 7.43
C THR A 260 1.80 -31.10 6.30
N PRO A 261 1.40 -29.85 6.00
CA PRO A 261 2.03 -29.07 4.95
C PRO A 261 3.37 -28.50 5.41
N ILE A 262 4.28 -28.32 4.45
CA ILE A 262 5.55 -27.60 4.67
C ILE A 262 5.37 -26.10 4.51
N PHE A 263 6.20 -25.30 5.17
CA PHE A 263 6.24 -23.85 5.03
C PHE A 263 7.63 -23.40 4.57
N PRO A 264 7.86 -23.29 3.27
CA PRO A 264 9.15 -22.86 2.78
C PRO A 264 9.35 -21.36 2.94
N GLU A 265 10.63 -20.97 3.07
CA GLU A 265 11.08 -19.59 3.11
C GLU A 265 11.83 -19.25 1.82
N VAL A 266 11.79 -17.97 1.41
CA VAL A 266 12.58 -17.47 0.28
C VAL A 266 14.03 -17.25 0.69
N VAL A 267 14.96 -17.46 -0.25
CA VAL A 267 16.38 -17.14 -0.01
C VAL A 267 16.66 -15.65 -0.02
N SER A 268 15.82 -14.84 -0.70
CA SER A 268 15.95 -13.38 -0.73
C SER A 268 14.60 -12.67 -0.87
N HIS A 269 14.18 -11.95 0.17
CA HIS A 269 12.99 -11.10 0.13
C HIS A 269 13.13 -9.87 -0.79
N GLU A 270 14.36 -9.46 -1.12
CA GLU A 270 14.60 -8.34 -2.04
C GLU A 270 14.38 -8.71 -3.51
N LYS A 271 14.68 -9.97 -3.86
CA LYS A 271 14.65 -10.45 -5.25
C LYS A 271 13.44 -11.33 -5.59
N GLN A 272 12.71 -11.80 -4.58
CA GLN A 272 11.60 -12.72 -4.74
C GLN A 272 10.34 -12.12 -4.13
N ASN A 273 9.29 -12.02 -4.95
CA ASN A 273 7.97 -11.65 -4.48
C ASN A 273 7.28 -12.89 -3.89
N PHE A 274 6.98 -12.87 -2.60
CA PHE A 274 6.44 -14.01 -1.87
C PHE A 274 5.15 -13.64 -1.14
N VAL A 275 4.06 -14.31 -1.51
CA VAL A 275 2.79 -14.23 -0.79
C VAL A 275 2.30 -15.62 -0.40
N ARG A 276 1.66 -15.71 0.76
CA ARG A 276 1.03 -16.95 1.24
C ARG A 276 -0.28 -16.65 1.94
N TYR A 277 -1.31 -17.43 1.66
CA TYR A 277 -2.64 -17.23 2.21
C TYR A 277 -3.24 -18.52 2.73
N SER A 278 -3.99 -18.41 3.84
CA SER A 278 -4.89 -19.46 4.28
C SER A 278 -6.24 -19.35 3.58
N MET A 279 -6.89 -20.49 3.37
CA MET A 279 -8.24 -20.64 2.83
C MET A 279 -9.01 -21.63 3.68
N PRO A 280 -10.31 -21.42 3.91
CA PRO A 280 -11.13 -22.43 4.57
C PRO A 280 -11.33 -23.64 3.65
N GLY A 281 -11.49 -24.82 4.24
CA GLY A 281 -11.56 -26.10 3.54
C GLY A 281 -10.55 -27.13 4.05
N HIS A 282 -10.76 -28.38 3.63
CA HIS A 282 -9.77 -29.47 3.69
C HIS A 282 -8.88 -29.52 2.44
N HIS A 283 -7.88 -30.42 2.43
CA HIS A 283 -6.84 -30.52 1.40
C HIS A 283 -7.34 -30.54 -0.06
N GLY A 284 -8.51 -31.14 -0.32
CA GLY A 284 -9.10 -31.27 -1.66
C GLY A 284 -10.11 -30.17 -2.02
N THR A 285 -10.39 -29.23 -1.13
CA THR A 285 -11.53 -28.28 -1.29
C THR A 285 -11.40 -27.41 -2.54
N GLY A 286 -10.20 -26.89 -2.81
CA GLY A 286 -9.99 -26.08 -4.01
C GLY A 286 -9.76 -26.87 -5.29
N SER A 287 -9.77 -28.21 -5.25
CA SER A 287 -9.62 -29.07 -6.43
C SER A 287 -10.90 -29.82 -6.80
N ASN A 288 -11.71 -30.24 -5.81
CA ASN A 288 -12.82 -31.18 -6.02
C ASN A 288 -14.11 -30.55 -6.55
N GLY A 289 -14.38 -29.27 -6.24
CA GLY A 289 -15.56 -28.57 -6.76
C GLY A 289 -16.93 -29.05 -6.27
N ASN A 290 -16.94 -29.92 -5.26
CA ASN A 290 -18.11 -30.45 -4.56
C ASN A 290 -18.03 -30.10 -3.05
N ASP A 291 -19.12 -30.34 -2.31
CA ASP A 291 -19.19 -30.06 -0.88
C ASP A 291 -18.75 -31.25 0.01
N GLY A 292 -18.14 -32.29 -0.59
CA GLY A 292 -17.70 -33.50 0.09
C GLY A 292 -16.49 -33.28 0.98
N SER A 293 -16.46 -33.97 2.12
CA SER A 293 -15.28 -34.10 2.98
C SER A 293 -14.20 -34.98 2.35
N GLN A 294 -13.08 -35.17 3.06
CA GLN A 294 -12.00 -36.09 2.70
C GLN A 294 -12.48 -37.55 2.47
N GLN A 295 -13.64 -37.93 3.00
CA GLN A 295 -14.23 -39.27 2.82
C GLN A 295 -15.30 -39.30 1.71
N GLY A 296 -15.47 -38.19 0.99
CA GLY A 296 -16.52 -38.05 -0.01
C GLY A 296 -17.92 -38.06 0.60
N ILE A 297 -18.10 -37.48 1.79
CA ILE A 297 -19.42 -37.34 2.44
C ILE A 297 -19.71 -35.86 2.62
N ILE A 298 -20.92 -35.42 2.26
CA ILE A 298 -21.36 -34.04 2.51
C ILE A 298 -21.58 -33.84 4.01
N VAL A 299 -20.82 -32.95 4.62
CA VAL A 299 -20.90 -32.66 6.07
C VAL A 299 -21.42 -31.27 6.39
N SER A 300 -21.39 -30.35 5.43
CA SER A 300 -21.94 -29.01 5.59
C SER A 300 -23.45 -29.10 5.90
N PRO A 301 -23.98 -28.21 6.76
CA PRO A 301 -25.43 -28.13 6.97
C PRO A 301 -26.14 -27.74 5.67
N ASP A 302 -27.42 -28.12 5.58
CA ASP A 302 -28.29 -27.67 4.50
C ASP A 302 -28.32 -26.12 4.51
N ASP A 303 -28.27 -25.50 3.34
CA ASP A 303 -28.07 -24.05 3.06
C ASP A 303 -26.63 -23.51 3.00
N TYR A 304 -25.62 -24.27 3.45
CA TYR A 304 -24.21 -23.85 3.35
C TYR A 304 -23.47 -24.55 2.21
N LYS A 305 -22.71 -23.79 1.43
CA LYS A 305 -21.95 -24.28 0.26
C LYS A 305 -20.46 -23.99 0.39
N THR A 306 -19.64 -25.01 0.17
CA THR A 306 -18.18 -24.94 0.26
C THR A 306 -17.48 -24.93 -1.09
N THR A 307 -18.24 -25.07 -2.20
CA THR A 307 -17.67 -25.00 -3.56
C THR A 307 -17.08 -23.66 -4.00
N HIS A 308 -17.17 -22.59 -3.19
CA HIS A 308 -16.67 -21.25 -3.55
C HIS A 308 -15.14 -21.18 -3.65
N VAL A 309 -14.42 -21.93 -2.81
CA VAL A 309 -12.95 -21.96 -2.79
C VAL A 309 -12.38 -22.51 -4.09
N GLN A 310 -12.98 -23.54 -4.70
CA GLN A 310 -12.55 -24.01 -6.02
C GLN A 310 -12.63 -22.90 -7.09
N LYS A 311 -13.73 -22.15 -7.10
CA LYS A 311 -13.89 -21.03 -8.04
C LYS A 311 -12.83 -19.96 -7.80
N LEU A 312 -12.57 -19.65 -6.54
CA LEU A 312 -11.51 -18.71 -6.16
C LEU A 312 -10.16 -19.20 -6.69
N MET A 313 -9.81 -20.47 -6.49
CA MET A 313 -8.55 -21.04 -6.99
C MET A 313 -8.42 -20.92 -8.51
N ILE A 314 -9.45 -21.27 -9.28
CA ILE A 314 -9.44 -21.12 -10.74
C ILE A 314 -9.13 -19.67 -11.14
N TYR A 315 -9.86 -18.69 -10.58
CA TYR A 315 -9.63 -17.28 -10.92
C TYR A 315 -8.29 -16.74 -10.41
N LYS A 316 -7.78 -17.22 -9.27
CA LYS A 316 -6.45 -16.85 -8.77
C LYS A 316 -5.35 -17.35 -9.69
N ILE A 317 -5.42 -18.60 -10.14
CA ILE A 317 -4.44 -19.16 -11.08
C ILE A 317 -4.53 -18.46 -12.44
N LEU A 318 -5.74 -18.22 -12.97
CA LEU A 318 -5.91 -17.47 -14.21
C LEU A 318 -5.31 -16.06 -14.11
N ASN A 319 -5.53 -15.35 -12.99
CA ASN A 319 -4.93 -14.04 -12.73
C ASN A 319 -3.40 -14.12 -12.64
N PHE A 320 -2.88 -15.10 -11.89
CA PHE A 320 -1.44 -15.34 -11.72
C PHE A 320 -0.75 -15.58 -13.07
N LEU A 321 -1.28 -16.49 -13.88
CA LEU A 321 -0.74 -16.80 -15.20
C LEU A 321 -0.91 -15.64 -16.19
N SER A 322 -2.02 -14.88 -16.13
CA SER A 322 -2.22 -13.69 -16.97
C SER A 322 -1.22 -12.58 -16.67
N LYS A 323 -0.86 -12.37 -15.39
CA LYS A 323 0.21 -11.43 -14.97
C LYS A 323 1.61 -11.86 -15.43
N HIS A 324 1.75 -13.10 -15.87
CA HIS A 324 2.98 -13.70 -16.37
C HIS A 324 2.85 -14.15 -17.83
N ASP A 325 2.10 -13.35 -18.61
CA ASP A 325 2.01 -13.37 -20.07
C ASP A 325 1.52 -14.69 -20.70
N VAL A 326 0.81 -15.52 -19.94
CA VAL A 326 0.17 -16.73 -20.48
C VAL A 326 -1.08 -16.33 -21.26
N ALA A 327 -1.13 -16.73 -22.53
CA ALA A 327 -2.30 -16.56 -23.38
C ALA A 327 -3.34 -17.66 -23.12
N PHE A 328 -4.62 -17.31 -23.18
CA PHE A 328 -5.74 -18.23 -22.99
C PHE A 328 -6.62 -18.34 -24.25
N ASN A 329 -7.22 -19.50 -24.43
CA ASN A 329 -8.34 -19.71 -25.34
C ASN A 329 -9.61 -19.01 -24.80
N ASP A 330 -10.67 -19.01 -25.59
CA ASP A 330 -11.99 -18.59 -25.12
C ASP A 330 -12.39 -19.38 -23.87
N ALA A 331 -12.66 -18.66 -22.78
CA ALA A 331 -13.04 -19.24 -21.50
C ALA A 331 -14.54 -19.50 -21.36
N SER A 332 -15.34 -19.36 -22.43
CA SER A 332 -16.79 -19.60 -22.42
C SER A 332 -17.23 -20.90 -21.73
N GLN A 333 -16.42 -21.96 -21.81
CA GLN A 333 -16.69 -23.24 -21.14
C GLN A 333 -16.85 -23.14 -19.61
N ILE A 334 -16.04 -22.31 -18.92
CA ILE A 334 -16.19 -22.14 -17.46
C ILE A 334 -17.36 -21.19 -17.11
N PHE A 335 -17.94 -20.50 -18.08
CA PHE A 335 -19.13 -19.66 -17.91
C PHE A 335 -20.44 -20.37 -18.28
N HIS A 336 -20.35 -21.59 -18.84
CA HIS A 336 -21.51 -22.40 -19.19
C HIS A 336 -22.43 -22.67 -17.99
N GLN A 337 -23.74 -22.75 -18.25
CA GLN A 337 -24.74 -22.68 -17.19
C GLN A 337 -24.68 -23.81 -16.15
N TYR A 338 -24.21 -24.99 -16.53
CA TYR A 338 -24.15 -26.16 -15.64
C TYR A 338 -22.83 -26.32 -14.91
N THR A 339 -21.78 -25.59 -15.32
CA THR A 339 -20.47 -25.63 -14.65
C THR A 339 -20.49 -24.79 -13.38
N ALA A 340 -21.29 -23.71 -13.37
CA ALA A 340 -21.44 -22.78 -12.26
C ALA A 340 -20.12 -22.14 -11.78
N LEU A 341 -19.09 -22.09 -12.64
CA LEU A 341 -17.79 -21.53 -12.30
C LEU A 341 -17.76 -20.01 -12.54
N GLY A 342 -18.26 -19.53 -13.68
CA GLY A 342 -18.13 -18.12 -14.08
C GLY A 342 -19.40 -17.31 -14.32
N ARG A 343 -20.57 -17.95 -14.44
CA ARG A 343 -21.82 -17.31 -14.94
C ARG A 343 -22.15 -15.93 -14.35
N LYS A 344 -22.00 -15.76 -13.04
CA LYS A 344 -22.35 -14.52 -12.31
C LYS A 344 -21.33 -13.38 -12.47
N TYR A 345 -20.24 -13.63 -13.18
CA TYR A 345 -19.15 -12.68 -13.44
C TYR A 345 -19.10 -12.24 -14.91
N SER A 346 -20.01 -12.73 -15.75
CA SER A 346 -20.16 -12.20 -17.12
C SER A 346 -20.95 -10.90 -17.07
N THR A 347 -20.43 -9.84 -17.68
CA THR A 347 -21.06 -8.51 -17.77
C THR A 347 -22.29 -8.50 -18.67
N ASN A 348 -22.49 -9.53 -19.50
CA ASN A 348 -23.66 -9.69 -20.36
C ASN A 348 -24.53 -10.85 -19.85
N SER A 349 -25.76 -10.52 -19.42
CA SER A 349 -26.79 -11.48 -18.99
C SER A 349 -27.31 -12.39 -20.12
N LYS A 350 -26.89 -12.12 -21.37
CA LYS A 350 -27.03 -13.02 -22.52
C LYS A 350 -25.70 -13.72 -22.73
N GLU A 351 -25.71 -15.05 -22.78
CA GLU A 351 -24.54 -15.91 -23.00
C GLU A 351 -23.54 -15.25 -23.95
N SER A 352 -22.49 -14.64 -23.39
CA SER A 352 -21.44 -14.05 -24.19
C SER A 352 -20.82 -15.16 -25.02
N LYS A 353 -20.85 -15.01 -26.35
CA LYS A 353 -20.33 -16.03 -27.28
C LYS A 353 -18.82 -16.26 -27.15
N SER A 354 -18.10 -15.34 -26.49
CA SER A 354 -16.67 -15.43 -26.21
C SER A 354 -16.36 -14.71 -24.90
N ILE A 355 -15.41 -15.23 -24.13
CA ILE A 355 -14.89 -14.64 -22.89
C ILE A 355 -13.36 -14.56 -22.99
N ASN A 356 -12.84 -13.33 -22.98
CA ASN A 356 -11.40 -13.08 -22.89
C ASN A 356 -10.97 -13.05 -21.42
N VAL A 357 -10.06 -13.94 -21.02
CA VAL A 357 -9.56 -14.04 -19.63
C VAL A 357 -8.86 -12.76 -19.18
N VAL A 358 -8.13 -12.08 -20.07
CA VAL A 358 -7.34 -10.88 -19.75
C VAL A 358 -8.22 -9.68 -19.43
N GLU A 359 -9.46 -9.66 -19.94
CA GLU A 359 -10.42 -8.57 -19.73
C GLU A 359 -11.28 -8.74 -18.46
N LEU A 360 -11.09 -9.83 -17.72
CA LEU A 360 -11.83 -10.08 -16.49
C LEU A 360 -11.39 -9.13 -15.37
N ASP A 361 -12.36 -8.56 -14.64
CA ASP A 361 -12.10 -7.79 -13.42
C ASP A 361 -11.78 -8.74 -12.26
N PHE A 362 -10.54 -9.27 -12.26
CA PHE A 362 -10.07 -10.19 -11.22
C PHE A 362 -10.24 -9.61 -9.81
N PRO A 363 -9.88 -8.34 -9.51
CA PRO A 363 -10.12 -7.77 -8.19
C PRO A 363 -11.58 -7.89 -7.72
N ASP A 364 -12.55 -7.53 -8.55
CA ASP A 364 -13.97 -7.63 -8.18
C ASP A 364 -14.44 -9.09 -8.05
N ILE A 365 -14.03 -9.97 -8.97
CA ILE A 365 -14.38 -11.40 -8.95
C ILE A 365 -13.87 -12.06 -7.65
N LEU A 366 -12.60 -11.87 -7.33
CA LEU A 366 -11.95 -12.44 -6.15
C LEU A 366 -12.60 -11.91 -4.86
N ARG A 367 -12.83 -10.59 -4.77
CA ARG A 367 -13.53 -9.96 -3.63
C ARG A 367 -14.92 -10.55 -3.41
N LYS A 368 -15.72 -10.71 -4.47
CA LYS A 368 -17.06 -11.32 -4.39
C LYS A 368 -17.00 -12.79 -3.98
N LEU A 369 -15.98 -13.54 -4.42
CA LEU A 369 -15.78 -14.94 -4.00
C LEU A 369 -15.42 -15.03 -2.53
N TYR A 370 -14.49 -14.19 -2.07
CA TYR A 370 -14.14 -14.11 -0.66
C TYR A 370 -15.33 -13.74 0.23
N GLY A 371 -16.15 -12.76 -0.18
CA GLY A 371 -17.39 -12.43 0.52
C GLY A 371 -18.37 -13.61 0.58
N ALA A 372 -18.45 -14.43 -0.47
CA ALA A 372 -19.27 -15.64 -0.47
C ALA A 372 -18.69 -16.73 0.46
N ILE A 373 -17.37 -16.88 0.50
CA ILE A 373 -16.68 -17.81 1.41
C ILE A 373 -16.93 -17.41 2.87
N ALA A 374 -16.73 -16.14 3.22
CA ALA A 374 -16.97 -15.63 4.58
C ALA A 374 -18.42 -15.87 5.04
N LYS A 375 -19.41 -15.64 4.17
CA LYS A 375 -20.83 -15.94 4.47
C LYS A 375 -21.12 -17.43 4.68
N ASN A 376 -20.27 -18.31 4.15
CA ASN A 376 -20.43 -19.77 4.23
C ASN A 376 -19.45 -20.43 5.21
N GLN A 377 -18.84 -19.68 6.13
CA GLN A 377 -17.82 -20.17 7.05
C GLN A 377 -18.27 -21.43 7.83
N ILE A 378 -19.53 -21.45 8.30
CA ILE A 378 -20.13 -22.60 9.00
C ILE A 378 -20.05 -23.90 8.17
N GLY A 379 -20.23 -23.81 6.84
CA GLY A 379 -20.11 -24.95 5.95
C GLY A 379 -18.68 -25.50 5.89
N TYR A 380 -17.68 -24.62 5.89
CA TYR A 380 -16.27 -25.02 5.89
C TYR A 380 -15.83 -25.56 7.26
N ASP A 381 -16.31 -24.98 8.35
CA ASP A 381 -16.00 -25.42 9.70
C ASP A 381 -16.50 -26.84 9.99
N ALA A 382 -17.51 -27.31 9.27
CA ALA A 382 -17.96 -28.70 9.35
C ALA A 382 -16.85 -29.71 9.00
N TYR A 383 -15.88 -29.33 8.15
CA TYR A 383 -14.72 -30.17 7.83
C TYR A 383 -13.76 -30.35 9.01
N ASN A 384 -13.86 -29.54 10.07
CA ASN A 384 -13.05 -29.73 11.27
C ASN A 384 -13.34 -31.07 11.98
N SER A 385 -14.46 -31.72 11.66
CA SER A 385 -14.87 -33.02 12.20
C SER A 385 -14.52 -34.20 11.30
N THR A 386 -13.83 -33.96 10.18
CA THR A 386 -13.56 -34.98 9.15
C THR A 386 -12.07 -35.13 8.84
N HIS A 387 -11.69 -36.31 8.37
CA HIS A 387 -10.32 -36.67 7.99
C HIS A 387 -10.32 -37.70 6.86
N TYR A 388 -9.18 -37.91 6.20
CA TYR A 388 -9.00 -39.06 5.32
C TYR A 388 -9.07 -40.38 6.12
N SER A 389 -9.60 -41.43 5.50
CA SER A 389 -9.73 -42.74 6.14
C SER A 389 -8.36 -43.23 6.66
N TYR A 390 -8.36 -43.81 7.86
CA TYR A 390 -7.16 -44.35 8.54
C TYR A 390 -6.10 -43.32 8.97
N MET A 391 -6.30 -42.01 8.72
CA MET A 391 -5.31 -40.97 9.03
C MET A 391 -5.53 -40.28 10.39
N GLY A 392 -6.55 -40.67 11.16
CA GLY A 392 -6.85 -40.08 12.47
C GLY A 392 -7.39 -38.64 12.39
N LEU A 393 -7.97 -38.17 13.49
CA LEU A 393 -8.48 -36.79 13.63
C LEU A 393 -7.61 -36.01 14.61
N THR A 394 -6.99 -34.94 14.14
CA THR A 394 -6.36 -33.96 15.04
C THR A 394 -7.33 -32.82 15.37
N LYS A 395 -7.15 -32.20 16.53
CA LYS A 395 -7.97 -31.03 16.94
C LYS A 395 -7.64 -29.78 16.14
N GLN A 396 -6.38 -29.63 15.73
CA GLN A 396 -5.89 -28.47 15.01
C GLN A 396 -4.88 -28.88 13.95
N ARG A 397 -4.85 -28.15 12.84
CA ARG A 397 -3.92 -28.42 11.76
C ARG A 397 -2.48 -28.17 12.22
N ARG A 398 -1.61 -29.14 11.95
CA ARG A 398 -0.17 -29.06 12.19
C ARG A 398 0.53 -28.48 10.97
N THR A 399 1.76 -28.03 11.15
CA THR A 399 2.64 -27.56 10.08
C THR A 399 4.03 -28.14 10.27
N LEU A 400 4.74 -28.41 9.18
CA LEU A 400 6.11 -28.88 9.20
C LEU A 400 7.04 -27.71 8.84
N LEU A 401 7.87 -27.30 9.79
CA LEU A 401 8.83 -26.20 9.64
C LEU A 401 10.24 -26.74 9.36
N LYS A 402 11.13 -25.84 8.94
CA LYS A 402 12.55 -26.12 8.74
C LYS A 402 13.16 -26.79 9.97
N GLY A 403 14.02 -27.79 9.76
CA GLY A 403 14.56 -28.62 10.84
C GLY A 403 13.57 -29.64 11.42
N HIS A 404 12.46 -29.89 10.72
CA HIS A 404 11.44 -30.90 11.09
C HIS A 404 10.72 -30.61 12.40
N ILE A 405 10.57 -29.32 12.67
CA ILE A 405 9.85 -28.85 13.85
C ILE A 405 8.36 -28.79 13.48
N TYR A 406 7.55 -29.53 14.23
CA TYR A 406 6.09 -29.43 14.11
C TYR A 406 5.60 -28.17 14.83
N GLY A 407 4.83 -27.36 14.12
CA GLY A 407 4.15 -26.17 14.66
C GLY A 407 2.64 -26.27 14.50
N PHE A 408 1.93 -25.25 14.99
CA PHE A 408 0.50 -25.11 14.75
C PHE A 408 0.23 -24.15 13.61
N PHE A 409 -0.79 -24.48 12.81
CA PHE A 409 -1.18 -23.68 11.65
C PHE A 409 -1.52 -22.23 12.01
N ASN A 410 -2.18 -22.04 13.16
CA ASN A 410 -2.61 -20.72 13.64
C ASN A 410 -1.44 -19.87 14.19
N ASP A 411 -0.26 -20.45 14.40
CA ASP A 411 0.94 -19.68 14.76
C ASP A 411 1.50 -18.96 13.53
N ILE A 412 1.21 -19.46 12.33
CA ILE A 412 1.68 -18.90 11.04
C ILE A 412 0.61 -18.01 10.42
N PHE A 413 -0.66 -18.42 10.49
CA PHE A 413 -1.78 -17.68 9.94
C PHE A 413 -2.64 -17.11 11.06
N SER A 414 -2.58 -15.80 11.23
CA SER A 414 -3.49 -15.07 12.11
C SER A 414 -4.91 -15.08 11.55
N THR A 415 -5.89 -15.07 12.45
CA THR A 415 -7.29 -14.87 12.07
C THR A 415 -7.52 -13.39 11.77
N TYR A 416 -8.05 -13.10 10.58
CA TYR A 416 -8.45 -11.75 10.20
C TYR A 416 -9.92 -11.59 10.58
N SER A 417 -10.22 -10.71 11.54
CA SER A 417 -11.61 -10.52 12.00
C SER A 417 -12.52 -10.20 10.81
N GLY A 418 -13.46 -11.12 10.55
CA GLY A 418 -14.39 -11.25 9.43
C GLY A 418 -13.92 -10.85 8.03
N TYR A 419 -12.63 -11.03 7.78
CA TYR A 419 -12.12 -11.35 6.44
C TYR A 419 -11.71 -12.82 6.40
N VAL A 420 -11.51 -13.36 5.19
CA VAL A 420 -11.08 -14.77 5.04
C VAL A 420 -9.58 -14.87 5.31
N ASN A 421 -8.83 -13.90 4.81
CA ASN A 421 -7.39 -13.74 4.94
C ASN A 421 -7.00 -12.28 4.61
N GLU A 422 -5.71 -11.98 4.60
CA GLU A 422 -5.15 -10.67 4.26
C GLU A 422 -5.56 -10.19 2.85
N GLU A 423 -5.53 -11.06 1.85
CA GLU A 423 -5.90 -10.67 0.47
C GLU A 423 -7.35 -10.19 0.39
N HIS A 424 -8.27 -10.85 1.10
CA HIS A 424 -9.66 -10.39 1.18
C HIS A 424 -9.75 -8.98 1.77
N ALA A 425 -8.99 -8.68 2.83
CA ALA A 425 -8.95 -7.36 3.44
C ALA A 425 -8.41 -6.30 2.46
N LEU A 426 -7.31 -6.59 1.76
CA LEU A 426 -6.71 -5.70 0.76
C LEU A 426 -7.63 -5.44 -0.42
N LEU A 427 -8.32 -6.47 -0.93
CA LEU A 427 -9.30 -6.32 -2.01
C LEU A 427 -10.50 -5.47 -1.58
N MET A 428 -10.94 -5.59 -0.33
CA MET A 428 -11.99 -4.75 0.22
C MET A 428 -11.52 -3.30 0.39
N GLN A 429 -10.30 -3.07 0.87
CA GLN A 429 -9.70 -1.74 0.92
C GLN A 429 -9.62 -1.10 -0.47
N ALA A 430 -9.06 -1.81 -1.46
CA ALA A 430 -8.97 -1.31 -2.84
C ALA A 430 -10.34 -1.00 -3.45
N HIS A 431 -11.36 -1.83 -3.14
CA HIS A 431 -12.73 -1.58 -3.55
C HIS A 431 -13.29 -0.28 -2.97
N PHE A 432 -13.06 -0.01 -1.68
CA PHE A 432 -13.48 1.25 -1.06
C PHE A 432 -12.71 2.45 -1.60
N PHE A 433 -11.42 2.29 -1.88
CA PHE A 433 -10.62 3.36 -2.49
C PHE A 433 -11.21 3.75 -3.85
N LYS A 434 -11.55 2.77 -4.69
CA LYS A 434 -12.22 3.00 -5.97
C LYS A 434 -13.60 3.65 -5.82
N ILE A 435 -14.41 3.17 -4.88
CA ILE A 435 -15.72 3.76 -4.59
C ILE A 435 -15.59 5.23 -4.16
N PHE A 436 -14.54 5.57 -3.41
CA PHE A 436 -14.29 6.94 -2.96
C PHE A 436 -13.45 7.77 -3.94
N GLY A 437 -13.13 7.25 -5.14
CA GLY A 437 -12.37 7.97 -6.16
C GLY A 437 -10.88 8.16 -5.85
N LEU A 438 -10.35 7.48 -4.83
CA LEU A 438 -8.95 7.54 -4.40
C LEU A 438 -7.98 6.86 -5.38
N ASP A 439 -8.47 6.06 -6.32
CA ASP A 439 -7.68 5.35 -7.32
C ASP A 439 -7.43 6.16 -8.61
N THR A 440 -8.06 7.34 -8.74
CA THR A 440 -7.95 8.16 -9.95
C THR A 440 -6.73 9.09 -9.92
N LYS A 441 -6.02 9.22 -11.04
CA LYS A 441 -4.86 10.12 -11.18
C LYS A 441 -5.20 11.63 -11.09
N ARG A 442 -6.49 12.00 -11.08
CA ARG A 442 -6.96 13.38 -11.02
C ARG A 442 -7.45 13.74 -9.62
N LYS A 443 -6.71 14.65 -8.98
CA LYS A 443 -6.82 15.07 -7.58
C LYS A 443 -7.85 16.17 -7.35
N ASN A 444 -9.07 16.08 -7.90
CA ASN A 444 -10.11 17.01 -7.47
C ASN A 444 -10.68 16.53 -6.12
N LEU A 445 -10.12 17.02 -5.02
CA LEU A 445 -10.52 16.60 -3.68
C LEU A 445 -11.97 16.97 -3.32
N ALA A 446 -12.53 18.02 -3.94
CA ALA A 446 -13.94 18.36 -3.74
C ALA A 446 -14.86 17.31 -4.39
N GLU A 447 -14.54 16.83 -5.60
CA GLU A 447 -15.24 15.72 -6.24
C GLU A 447 -15.09 14.41 -5.43
N MET A 448 -13.92 14.18 -4.86
CA MET A 448 -13.65 13.03 -3.99
C MET A 448 -14.53 13.04 -2.75
N LEU A 449 -14.66 14.19 -2.07
CA LEU A 449 -15.57 14.36 -0.94
C LEU A 449 -17.03 14.23 -1.33
N ALA A 450 -17.44 14.81 -2.46
CA ALA A 450 -18.81 14.68 -2.96
C ALA A 450 -19.17 13.22 -3.24
N THR A 451 -18.23 12.46 -3.81
CA THR A 451 -18.37 11.01 -4.05
C THR A 451 -18.46 10.24 -2.74
N ALA A 452 -17.54 10.49 -1.80
CA ALA A 452 -17.56 9.86 -0.48
C ALA A 452 -18.86 10.14 0.27
N ARG A 453 -19.33 11.39 0.25
CA ARG A 453 -20.62 11.79 0.82
C ARG A 453 -21.77 10.98 0.22
N ALA A 454 -21.88 10.96 -1.11
CA ALA A 454 -22.99 10.30 -1.80
C ALA A 454 -23.04 8.79 -1.50
N VAL A 455 -21.90 8.11 -1.56
CA VAL A 455 -21.78 6.68 -1.27
C VAL A 455 -22.15 6.38 0.18
N LEU A 456 -21.56 7.12 1.13
CA LEU A 456 -21.81 6.89 2.56
C LEU A 456 -23.26 7.17 2.91
N GLU A 457 -23.85 8.25 2.38
CA GLU A 457 -25.26 8.56 2.55
C GLU A 457 -26.16 7.44 2.03
N GLU A 458 -25.93 6.96 0.80
CA GLU A 458 -26.70 5.86 0.21
C GLU A 458 -26.65 4.61 1.09
N HIS A 459 -25.45 4.22 1.53
CA HIS A 459 -25.27 2.98 2.28
C HIS A 459 -25.71 3.08 3.74
N ILE A 460 -25.67 4.26 4.35
CA ILE A 460 -26.28 4.50 5.66
C ILE A 460 -27.80 4.43 5.56
N LYS A 461 -28.41 5.02 4.53
CA LYS A 461 -29.86 4.93 4.29
C LYS A 461 -30.31 3.48 4.07
N LYS A 462 -29.56 2.69 3.30
CA LYS A 462 -29.83 1.25 3.13
C LYS A 462 -29.90 0.48 4.45
N ILE A 463 -29.06 0.81 5.45
CA ILE A 463 -29.16 0.21 6.79
C ILE A 463 -30.51 0.57 7.44
N ALA A 464 -30.95 1.82 7.32
CA ALA A 464 -32.23 2.26 7.88
C ALA A 464 -33.41 1.55 7.21
N ASP A 465 -33.33 1.38 5.89
CA ASP A 465 -34.37 0.75 5.06
C ASP A 465 -34.34 -0.79 5.10
N LYS A 466 -33.38 -1.38 5.85
CA LYS A 466 -33.13 -2.83 5.91
C LYS A 466 -32.81 -3.43 4.54
N GLU A 467 -32.25 -2.64 3.65
CA GLU A 467 -31.72 -3.08 2.36
C GLU A 467 -30.27 -3.54 2.52
N PRO A 468 -29.79 -4.46 1.65
CA PRO A 468 -28.39 -4.89 1.69
C PRO A 468 -27.42 -3.71 1.54
N SER A 469 -26.59 -3.50 2.55
CA SER A 469 -25.59 -2.43 2.56
C SER A 469 -24.16 -2.98 2.66
N ILE A 470 -23.19 -2.26 2.11
CA ILE A 470 -21.78 -2.57 2.36
C ILE A 470 -21.42 -2.34 3.83
N LEU A 471 -22.23 -1.59 4.58
CA LEU A 471 -22.01 -1.26 5.99
C LEU A 471 -22.66 -2.26 6.97
N ASP A 472 -23.24 -3.36 6.47
CA ASP A 472 -23.95 -4.34 7.33
C ASP A 472 -23.01 -5.01 8.35
N SER A 473 -21.75 -5.24 7.98
CA SER A 473 -20.76 -5.85 8.87
C SER A 473 -19.90 -4.82 9.61
N GLU A 474 -19.57 -5.10 10.88
CA GLU A 474 -18.71 -4.25 11.71
C GLU A 474 -17.33 -4.02 11.11
N ILE A 475 -16.74 -5.08 10.56
CA ILE A 475 -15.42 -5.02 9.93
C ILE A 475 -15.43 -4.15 8.69
N THR A 476 -16.49 -4.26 7.88
CA THR A 476 -16.62 -3.42 6.69
C THR A 476 -16.82 -1.96 7.08
N ARG A 477 -17.58 -1.67 8.15
CA ARG A 477 -17.66 -0.33 8.73
C ARG A 477 -16.28 0.19 9.15
N LYS A 478 -15.48 -0.63 9.84
CA LYS A 478 -14.10 -0.26 10.23
C LYS A 478 -13.21 0.06 9.03
N THR A 479 -13.21 -0.77 7.99
CA THR A 479 -12.41 -0.51 6.78
C THR A 479 -12.88 0.73 6.01
N VAL A 480 -14.19 0.99 6.01
CA VAL A 480 -14.75 2.23 5.47
C VAL A 480 -14.27 3.44 6.26
N LEU A 481 -14.28 3.38 7.59
CA LEU A 481 -13.76 4.46 8.45
C LEU A 481 -12.28 4.71 8.21
N GLU A 482 -11.46 3.66 8.16
CA GLU A 482 -10.03 3.78 7.87
C GLU A 482 -9.79 4.45 6.50
N THR A 483 -10.53 4.01 5.48
CA THR A 483 -10.43 4.59 4.13
C THR A 483 -10.89 6.04 4.11
N PHE A 484 -12.02 6.35 4.73
CA PHE A 484 -12.54 7.71 4.84
C PHE A 484 -11.59 8.62 5.63
N GLY A 485 -10.90 8.08 6.64
CA GLY A 485 -9.85 8.80 7.37
C GLY A 485 -8.71 9.25 6.47
N ILE A 486 -8.33 8.46 5.46
CA ILE A 486 -7.33 8.84 4.45
C ILE A 486 -7.87 9.96 3.55
N VAL A 487 -9.13 9.86 3.09
CA VAL A 487 -9.81 10.91 2.29
C VAL A 487 -9.75 12.24 3.03
N ILE A 488 -10.20 12.27 4.29
CA ILE A 488 -10.25 13.51 5.07
C ILE A 488 -8.86 14.03 5.42
N GLN A 489 -7.87 13.16 5.66
CA GLN A 489 -6.49 13.60 5.90
C GLN A 489 -5.91 14.32 4.67
N GLN A 490 -6.12 13.78 3.46
CA GLN A 490 -5.64 14.40 2.22
C GLN A 490 -6.33 15.74 1.96
N VAL A 491 -7.66 15.80 2.16
CA VAL A 491 -8.46 17.03 2.08
C VAL A 491 -7.96 18.09 3.05
N SER A 492 -7.79 17.70 4.32
CA SER A 492 -7.36 18.62 5.37
C SER A 492 -5.98 19.18 5.05
N GLN A 493 -5.05 18.31 4.63
CA GLN A 493 -3.70 18.71 4.26
C GLN A 493 -3.73 19.71 3.09
N GLN A 494 -4.42 19.39 2.00
CA GLN A 494 -4.48 20.29 0.86
C GLN A 494 -5.14 21.62 1.23
N TYR A 495 -6.31 21.59 1.86
CA TYR A 495 -7.06 22.79 2.25
C TYR A 495 -6.23 23.74 3.12
N LEU A 496 -5.45 23.20 4.07
CA LEU A 496 -4.73 23.99 5.06
C LEU A 496 -3.30 24.36 4.63
N THR A 497 -2.64 23.56 3.78
CA THR A 497 -1.20 23.74 3.49
C THR A 497 -0.86 24.22 2.09
N ASP A 498 -1.79 24.16 1.12
CA ASP A 498 -1.53 24.65 -0.25
C ASP A 498 -1.42 26.19 -0.31
N ASP A 499 -0.71 26.68 -1.32
CA ASP A 499 -0.66 28.11 -1.65
C ASP A 499 -1.92 28.53 -2.43
N TRP A 500 -2.81 29.24 -1.72
CA TRP A 500 -4.09 29.72 -2.23
C TRP A 500 -4.06 31.16 -2.75
N THR A 501 -2.87 31.71 -3.05
CA THR A 501 -2.74 33.14 -3.36
C THR A 501 -3.29 33.57 -4.72
N SER A 502 -3.32 32.69 -5.72
CA SER A 502 -3.88 33.02 -7.04
C SER A 502 -5.41 32.99 -7.07
N HIS A 503 -6.04 33.82 -7.91
CA HIS A 503 -7.50 33.90 -8.01
C HIS A 503 -8.16 32.56 -8.37
N GLU A 504 -7.56 31.79 -9.28
CA GLU A 504 -8.04 30.44 -9.65
C GLU A 504 -7.97 29.48 -8.45
N LYS A 505 -6.89 29.56 -7.66
CA LYS A 505 -6.72 28.76 -6.45
C LYS A 505 -7.68 29.15 -5.33
N GLN A 506 -8.03 30.43 -5.19
CA GLN A 506 -9.03 30.88 -4.22
C GLN A 506 -10.41 30.27 -4.51
N GLN A 507 -10.80 30.22 -5.78
CA GLN A 507 -12.05 29.56 -6.20
C GLN A 507 -12.00 28.05 -5.91
N GLU A 508 -10.88 27.39 -6.16
CA GLU A 508 -10.69 25.97 -5.78
C GLU A 508 -10.83 25.77 -4.26
N LYS A 509 -10.27 26.67 -3.45
CA LYS A 509 -10.37 26.63 -1.98
C LYS A 509 -11.81 26.77 -1.51
N GLU A 510 -12.58 27.70 -2.10
CA GLU A 510 -14.00 27.90 -1.78
C GLU A 510 -14.83 26.65 -2.10
N ILE A 511 -14.62 26.04 -3.28
CA ILE A 511 -15.29 24.80 -3.68
C ILE A 511 -14.95 23.66 -2.70
N LEU A 512 -13.67 23.53 -2.31
CA LEU A 512 -13.24 22.53 -1.35
C LEU A 512 -13.82 22.78 0.05
N HIS A 513 -13.88 24.04 0.49
CA HIS A 513 -14.51 24.43 1.76
C HIS A 513 -15.99 24.02 1.80
N GLN A 514 -16.73 24.34 0.73
CA GLN A 514 -18.13 23.97 0.64
C GLN A 514 -18.32 22.44 0.66
N ALA A 515 -17.46 21.68 -0.01
CA ALA A 515 -17.50 20.22 0.03
C ALA A 515 -17.25 19.65 1.44
N ILE A 516 -16.40 20.28 2.25
CA ILE A 516 -16.16 19.93 3.66
C ILE A 516 -17.40 20.20 4.51
N ILE A 517 -18.04 21.37 4.35
CA ILE A 517 -19.31 21.70 5.03
C ILE A 517 -20.37 20.65 4.68
N ASP A 518 -20.56 20.44 3.39
CA ASP A 518 -21.58 19.57 2.83
C ASP A 518 -21.54 18.14 3.39
N ILE A 519 -20.35 17.54 3.52
CA ILE A 519 -20.21 16.18 4.03
C ILE A 519 -20.42 16.12 5.55
N ILE A 520 -19.91 17.10 6.31
CA ILE A 520 -20.05 17.12 7.78
C ILE A 520 -21.49 17.40 8.18
N SER A 521 -22.13 18.39 7.56
CA SER A 521 -23.55 18.68 7.78
C SER A 521 -24.41 17.45 7.46
N LYS A 522 -24.06 16.71 6.40
CA LYS A 522 -24.79 15.49 6.07
C LYS A 522 -24.66 14.40 7.13
N PHE A 523 -23.47 14.21 7.69
CA PHE A 523 -23.29 13.27 8.79
C PHE A 523 -24.01 13.73 10.06
N GLN A 524 -24.02 15.03 10.35
CA GLN A 524 -24.81 15.57 11.46
C GLN A 524 -26.31 15.28 11.28
N GLU A 525 -26.87 15.43 10.07
CA GLU A 525 -28.24 15.03 9.77
C GLU A 525 -28.47 13.53 10.02
N LEU A 526 -27.58 12.68 9.55
CA LEU A 526 -27.69 11.22 9.70
C LEU A 526 -27.51 10.75 11.16
N SER A 527 -26.87 11.55 12.01
CA SER A 527 -26.68 11.26 13.44
C SER A 527 -27.98 11.25 14.24
N ALA A 528 -29.03 11.88 13.70
CA ALA A 528 -30.38 11.88 14.28
C ALA A 528 -31.15 10.57 14.06
N SER A 529 -30.54 9.55 13.45
CA SER A 529 -31.16 8.25 13.23
C SER A 529 -31.45 7.50 14.54
N ASP A 530 -32.62 6.87 14.62
CA ASP A 530 -33.01 5.98 15.72
C ASP A 530 -32.28 4.62 15.68
N ASN A 531 -31.60 4.30 14.58
CA ASN A 531 -30.83 3.07 14.45
C ASN A 531 -29.48 3.20 15.17
N VAL A 532 -29.26 2.39 16.21
CA VAL A 532 -28.05 2.39 17.04
C VAL A 532 -26.77 2.20 16.21
N THR A 533 -26.78 1.29 15.23
CA THR A 533 -25.62 1.02 14.37
C THR A 533 -25.29 2.23 13.50
N ILE A 534 -26.31 2.90 12.94
CA ILE A 534 -26.11 4.14 12.17
C ILE A 534 -25.53 5.22 13.08
N LYS A 535 -26.12 5.42 14.26
CA LYS A 535 -25.70 6.46 15.20
C LYS A 535 -24.24 6.30 15.60
N GLN A 536 -23.83 5.10 16.00
CA GLN A 536 -22.44 4.80 16.36
C GLN A 536 -21.49 5.03 15.17
N PHE A 537 -21.83 4.52 13.99
CA PHE A 537 -20.99 4.65 12.81
C PHE A 537 -20.82 6.11 12.35
N VAL A 538 -21.90 6.90 12.39
CA VAL A 538 -21.89 8.32 12.03
C VAL A 538 -21.12 9.14 13.07
N GLU A 539 -21.24 8.81 14.36
CA GLU A 539 -20.43 9.43 15.42
C GLU A 539 -18.93 9.19 15.18
N GLU A 540 -18.55 7.97 14.79
CA GLU A 540 -17.17 7.65 14.43
C GLU A 540 -16.68 8.42 13.18
N LEU A 541 -17.52 8.58 12.14
CA LEU A 541 -17.20 9.40 10.96
C LEU A 541 -16.97 10.88 11.32
N LEU A 542 -17.84 11.44 12.17
CA LEU A 542 -17.73 12.83 12.63
C LEU A 542 -16.48 13.01 13.48
N ASN A 543 -16.27 12.15 14.48
CA ASN A 543 -15.09 12.23 15.35
C ASN A 543 -13.79 12.10 14.55
N LEU A 544 -13.74 11.16 13.59
CA LEU A 544 -12.59 11.00 12.71
C LEU A 544 -12.35 12.26 11.86
N SER A 545 -13.40 12.87 11.32
CA SER A 545 -13.30 14.12 10.56
C SER A 545 -12.69 15.24 11.39
N PHE A 546 -13.23 15.45 12.60
CA PHE A 546 -12.78 16.51 13.50
C PHE A 546 -11.34 16.30 13.95
N THR A 547 -10.97 15.08 14.34
CA THR A 547 -9.59 14.77 14.77
C THR A 547 -8.58 15.03 13.65
N ARG A 548 -8.89 14.67 12.41
CA ARG A 548 -7.96 14.84 11.26
C ARG A 548 -7.80 16.30 10.83
N ILE A 549 -8.89 17.06 10.85
CA ILE A 549 -8.85 18.51 10.60
C ILE A 549 -8.02 19.20 11.70
N ASN A 550 -8.31 18.93 12.97
CA ASN A 550 -7.57 19.52 14.09
C ASN A 550 -6.09 19.16 14.08
N HIS A 551 -5.75 17.90 13.80
CA HIS A 551 -4.36 17.46 13.69
C HIS A 551 -3.59 18.27 12.63
N THR A 552 -4.23 18.53 11.48
CA THR A 552 -3.60 19.30 10.40
C THR A 552 -3.44 20.78 10.78
N LEU A 553 -4.44 21.39 11.44
CA LEU A 553 -4.34 22.74 12.00
C LEU A 553 -3.17 22.88 12.98
N MET A 554 -3.01 21.88 13.88
CA MET A 554 -1.92 21.85 14.85
C MET A 554 -0.55 21.71 14.20
N LEU A 555 -0.41 20.82 13.20
CA LEU A 555 0.85 20.67 12.45
C LEU A 555 1.25 21.97 11.74
N GLN A 556 0.29 22.66 11.12
CA GLN A 556 0.56 23.94 10.47
C GLN A 556 0.96 25.01 11.47
N ALA A 557 0.25 25.13 12.59
CA ALA A 557 0.60 26.07 13.65
C ALA A 557 2.01 25.83 14.21
N GLN A 558 2.39 24.57 14.43
CA GLN A 558 3.75 24.20 14.84
C GLN A 558 4.81 24.56 13.79
N GLY A 559 4.50 24.37 12.51
CA GLY A 559 5.36 24.80 11.40
C GLY A 559 5.58 26.32 11.41
N LEU A 560 4.50 27.09 11.52
CA LEU A 560 4.55 28.56 11.59
C LEU A 560 5.28 29.05 12.84
N GLU A 561 5.09 28.38 13.99
CA GLU A 561 5.81 28.68 15.22
C GLU A 561 7.32 28.46 15.07
N LYS A 562 7.73 27.39 14.40
CA LYS A 562 9.15 27.14 14.09
C LYS A 562 9.74 28.24 13.21
N ASP A 563 9.04 28.63 12.16
CA ASP A 563 9.47 29.69 11.25
C ASP A 563 9.50 31.06 11.96
N PHE A 564 8.52 31.32 12.81
CA PHE A 564 8.47 32.50 13.67
C PHE A 564 9.67 32.57 14.61
N ASN A 565 9.97 31.47 15.32
CA ASN A 565 11.12 31.40 16.22
C ASN A 565 12.45 31.61 15.48
N CYS A 566 12.58 31.10 14.25
CA CYS A 566 13.74 31.35 13.40
C CYS A 566 13.90 32.84 13.05
N LEU A 567 12.81 33.52 12.68
CA LEU A 567 12.85 34.94 12.36
C LEU A 567 13.07 35.84 13.59
N GLN A 568 12.61 35.41 14.77
CA GLN A 568 12.82 36.09 16.05
C GLN A 568 14.23 35.93 16.62
N GLU A 569 15.02 34.99 16.10
CA GLU A 569 16.37 34.74 16.58
C GLU A 569 17.23 36.01 16.54
N SER A 570 17.90 36.32 17.65
CA SER A 570 18.69 37.55 17.73
C SER A 570 19.87 37.51 16.76
N MET A 571 20.34 38.69 16.33
CA MET A 571 21.57 38.78 15.53
C MET A 571 22.75 38.13 16.24
N ASP A 572 22.83 38.32 17.56
CA ASP A 572 23.92 37.84 18.39
C ASP A 572 23.97 36.30 18.42
N HIS A 573 22.82 35.64 18.55
CA HIS A 573 22.75 34.18 18.50
C HIS A 573 23.18 33.62 17.14
N ARG A 574 22.75 34.27 16.04
CA ARG A 574 23.15 33.88 14.68
C ARG A 574 24.63 34.10 14.44
N LEU A 575 25.20 35.19 14.96
CA LEU A 575 26.63 35.45 14.91
C LEU A 575 27.40 34.40 15.73
N SER A 576 26.94 34.02 16.93
CA SER A 576 27.50 32.90 17.70
C SER A 576 27.53 31.62 16.87
N HIS A 577 26.41 31.25 16.25
CA HIS A 577 26.34 30.03 15.45
C HIS A 577 27.30 30.07 14.25
N TYR A 578 27.29 31.18 13.51
CA TYR A 578 28.16 31.40 12.35
C TYR A 578 29.65 31.29 12.72
N PHE A 579 30.09 32.00 13.76
CA PHE A 579 31.48 31.97 14.18
C PHE A 579 31.87 30.64 14.85
N SER A 580 30.95 30.00 15.57
CA SER A 580 31.18 28.66 16.14
C SER A 580 31.48 27.64 15.02
N ALA A 581 30.68 27.65 13.95
CA ALA A 581 30.90 26.78 12.79
C ALA A 581 32.25 27.08 12.10
N LEU A 582 32.60 28.35 11.92
CA LEU A 582 33.89 28.74 11.35
C LEU A 582 35.08 28.32 12.22
N LEU A 583 34.98 28.45 13.55
CA LEU A 583 36.00 28.02 14.49
C LEU A 583 36.17 26.50 14.49
N MET A 584 35.08 25.74 14.44
CA MET A 584 35.13 24.27 14.32
C MET A 584 35.79 23.81 13.02
N GLN A 585 35.60 24.54 11.92
CA GLN A 585 36.26 24.27 10.63
C GLN A 585 37.74 24.68 10.63
N ALA A 586 38.10 25.73 11.36
CA ALA A 586 39.47 26.22 11.43
C ALA A 586 40.34 25.42 12.41
N ASN A 587 39.78 24.96 13.53
CA ASN A 587 40.49 24.26 14.60
C ASN A 587 39.75 22.98 15.01
N HIS A 588 40.23 21.81 14.58
CA HIS A 588 39.68 20.50 14.97
C HIS A 588 39.84 20.12 16.46
N ASN A 589 40.48 20.97 17.28
CA ASN A 589 40.93 20.63 18.65
C ASN A 589 40.49 21.61 19.76
N GLU A 590 39.68 22.64 19.50
CA GLU A 590 39.21 23.53 20.58
C GLU A 590 37.88 23.02 21.18
N SER A 591 37.92 22.66 22.46
CA SER A 591 36.83 21.94 23.12
C SER A 591 35.61 22.80 23.50
N THR A 592 35.60 24.13 23.30
CA THR A 592 34.40 24.96 23.58
C THR A 592 34.42 26.32 22.84
N PRO A 593 34.12 26.38 21.53
CA PRO A 593 33.89 27.65 20.82
C PRO A 593 32.75 28.50 21.41
N SER A 594 31.75 27.84 22.00
CA SER A 594 30.59 28.49 22.63
C SER A 594 30.97 29.41 23.79
N VAL A 595 31.86 28.99 24.69
CA VAL A 595 32.22 29.76 25.90
C VAL A 595 32.91 31.08 25.54
N ILE A 596 33.84 31.06 24.58
CA ILE A 596 34.57 32.26 24.14
C ILE A 596 33.63 33.23 23.42
N LEU A 597 32.74 32.72 22.57
CA LEU A 597 31.74 33.54 21.87
C LEU A 597 30.74 34.16 22.84
N ASP A 598 30.30 33.41 23.85
CA ASP A 598 29.42 33.91 24.91
C ASP A 598 30.08 35.02 25.72
N GLU A 599 31.38 34.91 26.04
CA GLU A 599 32.13 35.98 26.72
C GLU A 599 32.22 37.26 25.87
N ILE A 600 32.47 37.12 24.56
CA ILE A 600 32.55 38.26 23.63
C ILE A 600 31.20 38.96 23.54
N ILE A 601 30.12 38.21 23.30
CA ILE A 601 28.77 38.76 23.08
C ILE A 601 28.19 39.38 24.36
N ASN A 602 28.51 38.82 25.53
CA ASN A 602 28.03 39.37 26.79
C ASN A 602 28.85 40.55 27.31
N SER A 603 29.96 40.91 26.65
CA SER A 603 30.78 42.06 27.03
C SER A 603 30.03 43.39 26.83
N GLU A 604 30.25 44.34 27.74
CA GLU A 604 29.66 45.69 27.66
C GLU A 604 30.08 46.41 26.36
N GLU A 605 31.32 46.18 25.91
CA GLU A 605 31.83 46.73 24.64
C GLU A 605 31.01 46.25 23.44
N TYR A 606 30.61 44.98 23.42
CA TYR A 606 29.83 44.40 22.33
C TYR A 606 28.36 44.84 22.37
N LYS A 607 27.75 44.91 23.55
CA LYS A 607 26.33 45.30 23.73
C LYS A 607 26.04 46.74 23.29
N LEU A 608 27.04 47.62 23.33
CA LEU A 608 26.92 49.02 22.87
C LEU A 608 27.02 49.15 21.34
N LEU A 609 27.43 48.09 20.62
CA LEU A 609 27.55 48.14 19.17
C LEU A 609 26.18 48.06 18.50
N PRO A 610 25.93 48.86 17.45
CA PRO A 610 24.71 48.72 16.66
C PRO A 610 24.71 47.38 15.92
N ASN A 611 23.51 46.84 15.70
CA ASN A 611 23.32 45.63 14.90
C ASN A 611 23.54 45.90 13.40
N HIS A 612 23.45 47.16 12.98
CA HIS A 612 23.62 47.54 11.58
C HIS A 612 24.63 48.70 11.39
N PRO A 613 25.49 48.65 10.34
CA PRO A 613 25.76 47.50 9.47
C PRO A 613 26.39 46.32 10.24
N THR A 614 26.04 45.09 9.86
CA THR A 614 26.46 43.88 10.57
C THR A 614 27.99 43.71 10.61
N ALA A 615 28.69 44.29 9.64
CA ALA A 615 30.15 44.41 9.62
C ALA A 615 30.75 44.94 10.93
N ILE A 616 30.04 45.80 11.68
CA ILE A 616 30.54 46.37 12.96
C ILE A 616 30.71 45.27 14.01
N LYS A 617 29.68 44.44 14.21
CA LYS A 617 29.73 43.34 15.18
C LYS A 617 30.63 42.19 14.70
N ILE A 618 30.64 41.89 13.41
CA ILE A 618 31.55 40.91 12.80
C ILE A 618 33.01 41.33 13.00
N ALA A 619 33.36 42.60 12.75
CA ALA A 619 34.70 43.13 12.97
C ALA A 619 35.13 43.03 14.44
N HIS A 620 34.21 43.30 15.37
CA HIS A 620 34.50 43.18 16.80
C HIS A 620 34.77 41.73 17.22
N ILE A 621 33.92 40.78 16.80
CA ILE A 621 34.11 39.35 17.08
C ILE A 621 35.41 38.85 16.44
N HIS A 622 35.65 39.15 15.16
CA HIS A 622 36.87 38.78 14.44
C HIS A 622 38.13 39.28 15.15
N LYS A 623 38.14 40.53 15.61
CA LYS A 623 39.25 41.11 16.38
C LYS A 623 39.47 40.36 17.70
N LYS A 624 38.42 40.04 18.45
CA LYS A 624 38.53 39.33 19.74
C LYS A 624 38.94 37.86 19.59
N LEU A 625 38.72 37.27 18.41
CA LEU A 625 39.14 35.91 18.05
C LEU A 625 40.50 35.84 17.34
N THR A 626 41.30 36.91 17.36
CA THR A 626 42.65 36.90 16.78
C THR A 626 43.53 35.85 17.48
N GLY A 627 44.25 35.04 16.70
CA GLY A 627 45.05 33.90 17.15
C GLY A 627 44.32 32.55 17.09
N LYS A 628 43.08 32.50 16.59
CA LYS A 628 42.21 31.30 16.57
C LYS A 628 41.97 30.73 15.17
N GLY A 629 42.75 31.10 14.16
CA GLY A 629 42.69 30.49 12.83
C GLY A 629 41.70 31.14 11.85
N LEU A 630 41.13 32.28 12.24
CA LEU A 630 40.20 33.09 11.42
C LEU A 630 40.91 34.23 10.67
N GLU A 631 42.24 34.37 10.78
CA GLU A 631 43.04 35.45 10.19
C GLU A 631 43.09 35.37 8.67
N LYS A 632 42.80 34.19 8.10
CA LYS A 632 42.74 33.96 6.65
C LYS A 632 41.51 34.57 5.98
N TYR A 633 40.47 34.95 6.74
CA TYR A 633 39.25 35.54 6.21
C TYR A 633 39.24 37.05 6.39
N LYS A 634 38.87 37.79 5.35
CA LYS A 634 38.65 39.24 5.44
C LYS A 634 37.28 39.55 6.05
N ILE A 635 37.15 40.69 6.73
CA ILE A 635 35.88 41.11 7.35
C ILE A 635 34.78 41.26 6.30
N GLU A 636 35.10 41.73 5.10
CA GLU A 636 34.15 41.86 3.99
C GLU A 636 33.65 40.50 3.51
N GLU A 637 34.52 39.49 3.46
CA GLU A 637 34.18 38.11 3.07
C GLU A 637 33.29 37.44 4.13
N LEU A 638 33.62 37.63 5.41
CA LEU A 638 32.81 37.15 6.53
C LEU A 638 31.44 37.81 6.58
N THR A 639 31.39 39.12 6.33
CA THR A 639 30.13 39.88 6.31
C THR A 639 29.24 39.40 5.18
N LYS A 640 29.78 39.29 3.96
CA LYS A 640 29.03 38.79 2.80
C LYS A 640 28.54 37.35 3.03
N SER A 641 29.39 36.47 3.54
CA SER A 641 29.06 35.07 3.82
C SER A 641 28.00 34.93 4.92
N TYR A 642 28.04 35.76 5.96
CA TYR A 642 27.00 35.81 6.98
C TYR A 642 25.67 36.32 6.41
N GLU A 643 25.69 37.38 5.61
CA GLU A 643 24.49 37.93 4.98
C GLU A 643 23.86 36.91 4.01
N GLU A 644 24.65 36.20 3.20
CA GLU A 644 24.15 35.12 2.32
C GLU A 644 23.46 33.98 3.09
N GLN A 645 23.87 33.71 4.33
CA GLN A 645 23.33 32.61 5.14
C GLN A 645 22.19 33.02 6.07
N PHE A 646 22.18 34.27 6.55
CA PHE A 646 21.30 34.71 7.63
C PHE A 646 20.52 36.00 7.34
N ALA A 647 20.69 36.64 6.18
CA ALA A 647 19.89 37.80 5.80
C ALA A 647 18.47 37.35 5.41
N ASN A 648 17.54 37.58 6.33
CA ASN A 648 16.11 37.55 6.00
C ASN A 648 15.71 38.92 5.45
N THR A 649 14.76 38.93 4.52
CA THR A 649 14.20 40.12 3.89
C THR A 649 12.91 40.56 4.57
N LEU A 650 12.42 41.77 4.31
CA LEU A 650 11.10 42.20 4.79
C LEU A 650 9.98 41.34 4.16
N GLU A 651 10.21 40.86 2.94
CA GLU A 651 9.33 39.95 2.22
C GLU A 651 9.19 38.60 2.92
N ASP A 652 10.27 38.07 3.54
CA ASP A 652 10.22 36.84 4.32
C ASP A 652 9.30 36.97 5.55
N PHE A 653 9.41 38.10 6.27
CA PHE A 653 8.52 38.41 7.39
C PHE A 653 7.07 38.63 6.93
N ALA A 654 6.87 39.35 5.82
CA ALA A 654 5.55 39.60 5.26
C ALA A 654 4.85 38.31 4.82
N ARG A 655 5.60 37.37 4.21
CA ARG A 655 5.11 36.05 3.84
C ARG A 655 4.64 35.25 5.04
N LEU A 656 5.46 35.15 6.10
CA LEU A 656 5.06 34.41 7.30
C LEU A 656 3.87 35.07 8.01
N TYR A 657 3.84 36.39 8.07
CA TYR A 657 2.68 37.13 8.60
C TYR A 657 1.40 36.80 7.83
N HIS A 658 1.47 36.77 6.50
CA HIS A 658 0.32 36.42 5.65
C HIS A 658 -0.13 34.97 5.86
N GLN A 659 0.80 34.03 6.05
CA GLN A 659 0.47 32.63 6.37
C GLN A 659 -0.23 32.49 7.73
N ILE A 660 0.22 33.21 8.76
CA ILE A 660 -0.45 33.23 10.08
C ILE A 660 -1.86 33.83 9.96
N GLN A 661 -2.02 34.93 9.21
CA GLN A 661 -3.35 35.52 8.97
C GLN A 661 -4.29 34.57 8.21
N THR A 662 -3.76 33.82 7.25
CA THR A 662 -4.52 32.82 6.50
C THR A 662 -4.99 31.69 7.43
N LEU A 663 -4.11 31.18 8.29
CA LEU A 663 -4.48 30.15 9.27
C LEU A 663 -5.53 30.66 10.27
N LEU A 664 -5.43 31.91 10.72
CA LEU A 664 -6.45 32.53 11.59
C LEU A 664 -7.82 32.60 10.91
N PHE A 665 -7.84 32.94 9.61
CA PHE A 665 -9.07 32.93 8.82
C PHE A 665 -9.63 31.51 8.65
N ASP A 666 -8.78 30.53 8.34
CA ASP A 666 -9.19 29.13 8.20
C ASP A 666 -9.71 28.56 9.52
N LEU A 667 -9.09 28.90 10.65
CA LEU A 667 -9.56 28.53 11.98
C LEU A 667 -10.96 29.10 12.26
N ALA A 668 -11.19 30.36 11.90
CA ALA A 668 -12.50 30.99 12.05
C ALA A 668 -13.57 30.31 11.17
N ALA A 669 -13.23 29.95 9.93
CA ALA A 669 -14.13 29.22 9.04
C ALA A 669 -14.45 27.82 9.57
N MET A 670 -13.47 27.10 10.11
CA MET A 670 -13.65 25.75 10.63
C MET A 670 -14.49 25.69 11.93
N ARG A 671 -14.52 26.76 12.72
CA ARG A 671 -15.35 26.84 13.95
C ARG A 671 -16.85 26.76 13.69
N TYR A 672 -17.31 27.03 12.47
CA TYR A 672 -18.71 26.84 12.11
C TYR A 672 -19.09 25.36 11.93
N ILE A 673 -18.10 24.47 11.83
CA ILE A 673 -18.28 23.09 11.39
C ILE A 673 -17.76 22.09 12.45
N VAL A 674 -16.62 22.41 13.08
CA VAL A 674 -15.96 21.58 14.09
C VAL A 674 -16.36 22.06 15.50
N PRO A 675 -16.81 21.16 16.39
CA PRO A 675 -17.11 21.51 17.78
C PRO A 675 -15.93 22.18 18.47
N LYS A 676 -16.20 23.18 19.32
CA LYS A 676 -15.15 23.98 19.98
C LYS A 676 -14.21 23.11 20.82
N GLU A 677 -14.74 22.05 21.44
CA GLU A 677 -13.98 21.12 22.29
C GLU A 677 -13.00 20.25 21.50
N LYS A 678 -13.12 20.21 20.16
CA LYS A 678 -12.27 19.42 19.26
C LYS A 678 -11.17 20.27 18.61
N ILE A 679 -11.18 21.59 18.81
CA ILE A 679 -10.15 22.52 18.31
C ILE A 679 -9.17 22.82 19.44
N GLU A 680 -7.94 22.33 19.32
CA GLU A 680 -6.88 22.50 20.33
C GLU A 680 -6.02 23.74 20.10
N LEU A 681 -6.14 24.36 18.92
CA LEU A 681 -5.29 25.47 18.50
C LEU A 681 -5.59 26.78 19.26
N ASP A 682 -4.56 27.37 19.88
CA ASP A 682 -4.65 28.65 20.57
C ASP A 682 -4.52 29.85 19.60
N GLU A 683 -5.67 30.45 19.30
CA GLU A 683 -5.77 31.66 18.47
C GLU A 683 -4.99 32.84 19.05
N LEU A 684 -4.95 32.97 20.38
CA LEU A 684 -4.23 34.07 21.03
C LEU A 684 -2.73 33.93 20.78
N ASN A 685 -2.21 32.70 20.75
CA ASN A 685 -0.80 32.44 20.43
C ASN A 685 -0.47 32.87 19.00
N LEU A 686 -1.29 32.50 18.01
CA LEU A 686 -1.09 32.91 16.61
C LEU A 686 -1.15 34.44 16.45
N LEU A 687 -2.10 35.11 17.11
CA LEU A 687 -2.17 36.58 17.11
C LEU A 687 -0.93 37.22 17.76
N ARG A 688 -0.39 36.62 18.83
CA ARG A 688 0.86 37.07 19.46
C ARG A 688 2.05 36.91 18.51
N GLN A 689 2.14 35.80 17.79
CA GLN A 689 3.19 35.56 16.80
C GLN A 689 3.12 36.58 15.66
N ALA A 690 1.93 36.81 15.08
CA ALA A 690 1.73 37.81 14.03
C ALA A 690 2.18 39.23 14.47
N ASN A 691 1.81 39.63 15.68
CA ASN A 691 2.26 40.91 16.25
C ASN A 691 3.76 40.93 16.58
N GLY A 692 4.30 39.79 17.03
CA GLY A 692 5.73 39.61 17.28
C GLY A 692 6.57 39.81 16.03
N LEU A 693 6.12 39.34 14.86
CA LEU A 693 6.81 39.56 13.58
C LEU A 693 6.92 41.05 13.22
N ILE A 694 5.84 41.81 13.44
CA ILE A 694 5.82 43.26 13.21
C ILE A 694 6.88 43.94 14.10
N ALA A 695 6.92 43.60 15.38
CA ALA A 695 7.88 44.17 16.33
C ALA A 695 9.33 43.79 15.98
N THR A 696 9.59 42.51 15.70
CA THR A 696 10.93 42.00 15.35
C THR A 696 11.43 42.61 14.03
N ALA A 697 10.58 42.70 13.00
CA ALA A 697 10.95 43.36 11.75
C ALA A 697 11.23 44.86 11.96
N ALA A 698 10.41 45.53 12.77
CA ALA A 698 10.60 46.95 13.08
C ALA A 698 11.95 47.19 13.75
N GLU A 699 12.30 46.34 14.71
CA GLU A 699 13.60 46.37 15.38
C GLU A 699 14.75 46.10 14.39
N ARG A 700 14.67 45.01 13.62
CA ARG A 700 15.78 44.54 12.78
C ARG A 700 16.10 45.50 11.62
N PHE A 701 15.09 46.09 11.00
CA PHE A 701 15.30 46.89 9.79
C PHE A 701 15.38 48.40 10.03
N TYR A 702 14.88 48.91 11.16
CA TYR A 702 14.74 50.35 11.40
C TYR A 702 15.42 50.88 12.67
N LYS A 703 15.54 50.10 13.76
CA LYS A 703 16.03 50.59 15.08
C LYS A 703 17.36 51.35 15.01
N ASP A 704 18.37 50.78 14.35
CA ASP A 704 19.71 51.37 14.24
C ASP A 704 19.89 52.22 12.96
N ARG A 705 18.79 52.52 12.26
CA ARG A 705 18.79 53.27 11.01
C ARG A 705 17.83 54.48 11.07
N PRO A 706 18.00 55.43 12.01
CA PRO A 706 17.06 56.54 12.23
C PRO A 706 16.90 57.50 11.04
N GLN A 707 17.88 57.54 10.13
CA GLN A 707 17.87 58.33 8.90
C GLN A 707 17.59 57.51 7.63
N ALA A 708 17.44 56.18 7.72
CA ALA A 708 17.05 55.38 6.57
C ALA A 708 15.61 55.72 6.23
N LEU A 709 15.46 56.50 5.16
CA LEU A 709 14.18 56.85 4.58
C LEU A 709 13.55 55.57 4.02
N PRO A 710 12.38 55.12 4.51
CA PRO A 710 11.80 53.85 4.08
C PRO A 710 11.49 53.85 2.57
N PRO A 711 11.52 52.68 1.89
CA PRO A 711 10.92 52.52 0.57
C PRO A 711 9.45 52.95 0.56
N LEU A 712 8.84 53.23 -0.60
CA LEU A 712 7.39 53.39 -0.67
C LEU A 712 6.74 52.04 -0.32
N ALA A 713 5.93 51.98 0.74
CA ALA A 713 5.35 50.73 1.20
C ALA A 713 4.39 50.11 0.16
N GLU A 714 4.73 48.92 -0.34
CA GLU A 714 3.94 48.18 -1.33
C GLU A 714 2.90 47.23 -0.68
N THR A 715 3.10 46.81 0.58
CA THR A 715 2.24 45.82 1.28
C THR A 715 1.78 46.29 2.67
N ASP A 716 0.69 45.69 3.19
CA ASP A 716 0.11 46.07 4.49
C ASP A 716 0.99 45.71 5.70
N PHE A 717 1.78 44.63 5.61
CA PHE A 717 2.74 44.26 6.66
C PHE A 717 3.85 45.30 6.83
N ILE A 718 4.39 45.82 5.72
CA ILE A 718 5.45 46.85 5.74
C ILE A 718 4.91 48.12 6.42
N LYS A 719 3.67 48.53 6.11
CA LYS A 719 3.02 49.69 6.76
C LYS A 719 2.90 49.50 8.28
N LEU A 720 2.52 48.31 8.74
CA LEU A 720 2.38 48.02 10.17
C LEU A 720 3.76 48.05 10.88
N THR A 721 4.77 47.49 10.23
CA THR A 721 6.16 47.48 10.70
C THR A 721 6.72 48.90 10.83
N GLU A 722 6.50 49.74 9.82
CA GLU A 722 6.89 51.15 9.84
C GLU A 722 6.20 51.94 10.96
N GLN A 723 4.89 51.76 11.14
CA GLN A 723 4.15 52.42 12.23
C GLN A 723 4.70 52.01 13.60
N HIS A 724 5.03 50.73 13.76
CA HIS A 724 5.67 50.23 14.98
C HIS A 724 7.02 50.91 15.21
N ALA A 725 7.86 51.02 14.17
CA ALA A 725 9.16 51.67 14.25
C ALA A 725 9.07 53.18 14.55
N ILE A 726 8.12 53.90 13.94
CA ILE A 726 7.85 55.32 14.24
C ILE A 726 7.49 55.50 15.72
N LYS A 727 6.60 54.64 16.23
CA LYS A 727 6.10 54.73 17.60
C LYS A 727 7.16 54.37 18.64
N HIS A 728 8.03 53.39 18.35
CA HIS A 728 8.90 52.78 19.34
C HIS A 728 10.40 53.08 19.17
N PHE A 729 10.87 53.46 17.98
CA PHE A 729 12.29 53.71 17.68
C PHE A 729 12.59 55.12 17.17
N GLY A 730 11.62 56.04 17.17
CA GLY A 730 11.85 57.45 16.85
C GLY A 730 12.14 57.76 15.38
N ILE A 731 11.70 56.88 14.47
CA ILE A 731 11.81 57.09 13.02
C ILE A 731 10.94 58.28 12.57
N ILE A 732 11.46 59.09 11.64
CA ILE A 732 10.77 60.30 11.14
C ILE A 732 9.50 59.91 10.35
N ASP A 733 8.35 60.40 10.80
CA ASP A 733 7.06 60.21 10.14
C ASP A 733 6.90 61.13 8.90
N ARG A 734 6.97 60.55 7.69
CA ARG A 734 6.72 61.28 6.42
C ARG A 734 5.33 61.93 6.35
N ARG A 735 4.32 61.39 7.06
CA ARG A 735 2.94 61.92 7.02
C ARG A 735 2.85 63.28 7.71
N LYS A 736 3.74 63.59 8.65
CA LYS A 736 3.81 64.91 9.32
C LYS A 736 4.56 65.97 8.51
N ASN A 737 5.50 65.59 7.64
CA ASN A 737 6.25 66.55 6.81
C ASN A 737 5.46 67.07 5.59
N LYS A 738 4.47 66.33 5.07
CA LYS A 738 3.55 66.84 4.03
C LYS A 738 2.67 68.01 4.50
N ASN A 739 2.44 68.14 5.81
CA ASN A 739 1.62 69.22 6.37
C ASN A 739 2.39 70.52 6.66
N LYS A 740 3.71 70.58 6.43
CA LYS A 740 4.51 71.81 6.61
C LYS A 740 4.90 72.52 5.31
N GLU A 741 4.68 71.90 4.15
CA GLU A 741 4.92 72.52 2.82
C GLU A 741 3.64 72.90 2.06
N SER A 742 2.45 72.69 2.66
CA SER A 742 1.15 72.97 2.02
C SER A 742 0.31 74.05 2.70
N GLU A 743 0.92 74.97 3.45
CA GLU A 743 0.33 76.29 3.74
C GLU A 743 0.75 77.31 2.67
N LYS A 744 0.25 77.13 1.45
CA LYS A 744 -0.08 78.21 0.52
C LYS A 744 -0.77 77.65 -0.72
N VAL A 745 -1.93 78.23 -1.00
CA VAL A 745 -2.83 78.06 -2.15
C VAL A 745 -3.91 76.99 -1.98
N THR A 746 -5.12 77.53 -1.92
CA THR A 746 -6.46 76.98 -1.79
C THR A 746 -6.94 76.17 -2.99
N THR A 747 -8.06 75.48 -2.74
CA THR A 747 -9.15 75.02 -3.64
C THR A 747 -9.05 73.66 -4.35
N GLU A 748 -9.91 72.76 -3.86
CA GLU A 748 -10.71 71.74 -4.57
C GLU A 748 -10.02 70.73 -5.48
N THR A 749 -9.96 69.48 -5.01
CA THR A 749 -10.53 68.30 -5.70
C THR A 749 -10.40 67.07 -4.77
N THR A 750 -11.46 66.78 -4.04
CA THR A 750 -11.66 65.48 -3.38
C THR A 750 -12.12 64.47 -4.42
N SER A 751 -11.30 63.46 -4.75
CA SER A 751 -11.82 62.22 -5.36
C SER A 751 -10.75 61.13 -5.53
N ILE A 752 -11.06 59.96 -4.94
CA ILE A 752 -10.75 58.59 -5.38
C ILE A 752 -9.35 58.03 -5.08
N PHE A 753 -9.26 57.16 -4.07
CA PHE A 753 -8.95 55.71 -4.23
C PHE A 753 -8.85 55.02 -2.85
N SER A 754 -9.99 54.51 -2.38
CA SER A 754 -10.10 53.47 -1.36
C SER A 754 -11.24 52.53 -1.77
N LYS A 755 -10.93 51.58 -2.65
CA LYS A 755 -11.83 50.46 -3.00
C LYS A 755 -11.00 49.26 -3.41
N THR A 756 -10.76 48.37 -2.46
CA THR A 756 -10.72 46.90 -2.62
C THR A 756 -10.57 46.30 -1.22
N LEU A 757 -11.66 46.30 -0.45
CA LEU A 757 -11.89 45.44 0.72
C LEU A 757 -13.36 45.63 1.10
N SER A 758 -14.26 45.11 0.26
CA SER A 758 -15.70 45.01 0.55
C SER A 758 -16.37 43.98 -0.37
N PHE A 759 -16.24 42.71 -0.03
CA PHE A 759 -17.18 41.61 -0.33
C PHE A 759 -16.92 40.62 0.83
N PHE A 760 -17.78 40.37 1.81
CA PHE A 760 -19.23 40.26 1.85
C PHE A 760 -19.81 40.94 3.11
N TRP A 761 -20.91 41.67 2.96
CA TRP A 761 -22.16 41.59 3.76
C TRP A 761 -23.06 42.77 3.37
N ASN A 762 -24.33 42.47 3.04
CA ASN A 762 -25.40 43.46 2.88
C ASN A 762 -26.54 43.05 3.83
N PRO A 763 -26.87 43.82 4.88
CA PRO A 763 -27.97 43.52 5.78
C PRO A 763 -29.19 44.40 5.44
N MET A 764 -30.36 43.79 5.19
CA MET A 764 -31.66 44.44 5.42
C MET A 764 -32.81 43.43 5.40
N SER A 765 -33.41 43.17 6.57
CA SER A 765 -34.69 43.77 6.96
C SER A 765 -35.24 43.10 8.24
N LEU A 766 -35.10 43.82 9.35
CA LEU A 766 -35.91 43.67 10.57
C LEU A 766 -37.01 44.73 10.49
N ILE A 767 -38.27 44.33 10.61
CA ILE A 767 -39.41 45.23 10.83
C ILE A 767 -39.70 45.33 12.34
N TYR A 768 -39.95 46.57 12.75
CA TYR A 768 -40.07 47.15 14.09
C TYR A 768 -41.24 46.67 14.97
N GLY A 769 -41.08 46.92 16.28
CA GLY A 769 -42.16 47.16 17.27
C GLY A 769 -41.61 47.45 18.67
N SER A 770 -41.05 48.65 18.91
CA SER A 770 -41.56 49.74 19.79
C SER A 770 -41.40 49.54 21.32
N GLN A 771 -40.48 50.28 21.95
CA GLN A 771 -40.71 51.39 22.92
C GLN A 771 -41.14 50.92 24.34
N VAL A 772 -40.69 51.42 25.51
CA VAL A 772 -40.10 52.72 25.90
C VAL A 772 -39.65 52.68 27.39
N THR A 773 -38.68 53.55 27.74
CA THR A 773 -38.31 54.17 29.04
C THR A 773 -37.63 53.43 30.20
N SER A 774 -36.60 54.15 30.68
CA SER A 774 -35.83 54.11 31.92
C SER A 774 -36.62 54.38 33.21
N THR A 775 -36.13 53.88 34.35
CA THR A 775 -35.94 54.67 35.59
C THR A 775 -34.98 53.98 36.57
N ALA A 776 -34.36 54.82 37.40
CA ALA A 776 -33.29 54.57 38.36
C ALA A 776 -33.75 54.03 39.74
N ASN A 777 -32.73 53.74 40.58
CA ASN A 777 -32.73 53.53 42.04
C ASN A 777 -32.99 52.10 42.56
N GLY A 778 -32.12 51.65 43.47
CA GLY A 778 -32.40 50.55 44.38
C GLY A 778 -31.16 49.79 44.89
N GLU A 779 -30.63 50.23 46.02
CA GLU A 779 -29.59 49.59 46.83
C GLU A 779 -29.95 48.19 47.39
N ILE A 780 -28.91 47.34 47.51
CA ILE A 780 -28.52 46.47 48.65
C ILE A 780 -29.56 45.47 49.22
N ASN A 781 -29.27 44.16 49.14
CA ASN A 781 -28.90 43.35 50.33
C ASN A 781 -28.52 41.89 50.04
N LEU A 782 -27.53 41.42 50.82
CA LEU A 782 -27.16 40.02 51.04
C LEU A 782 -28.26 39.26 51.80
N LYS A 783 -28.33 37.94 51.58
CA LYS A 783 -28.34 36.92 52.65
C LYS A 783 -28.22 35.49 52.08
N ASP A 784 -27.08 34.87 52.38
CA ASP A 784 -26.98 33.68 53.24
C ASP A 784 -27.72 32.38 52.87
N GLU A 785 -26.88 31.36 52.66
CA GLU A 785 -26.82 30.08 53.40
C GLU A 785 -26.92 28.75 52.61
N ILE A 786 -25.78 28.02 52.66
CA ILE A 786 -25.61 26.64 53.16
C ILE A 786 -25.85 25.44 52.22
N THR A 787 -24.71 24.99 51.66
CA THR A 787 -24.07 23.65 51.79
C THR A 787 -24.86 22.32 51.83
N ALA A 788 -24.37 21.42 50.96
CA ALA A 788 -23.97 20.00 51.17
C ALA A 788 -25.04 18.86 51.20
N ILE A 789 -25.10 18.09 50.08
CA ILE A 789 -24.69 16.67 49.84
C ILE A 789 -24.90 15.64 51.01
N PRO A 790 -25.25 14.33 50.84
CA PRO A 790 -25.21 13.44 49.65
C PRO A 790 -26.41 12.47 49.43
N LYS A 791 -26.52 11.94 48.19
CA LYS A 791 -26.47 10.50 47.91
C LYS A 791 -26.04 10.24 46.47
#